data_AF-A0A6N6PY49-F1
#
_entry.id   AF-A0A6N6PY49-F1
#
_cell.length_a   1.000
_cell.length_b   1.000
_cell.length_c   1.000
_cell.angle_alpha   90.00
_cell.angle_beta   90.00
_cell.angle_gamma   90.00
#
_symmetry.space_group_name_H-M   'P 1'
#
loop_
_entity.id
_entity.type
_entity.pdbx_description
1 polymer ?
#
loop_
_entity_poly.entity_id
_entity_poly.type
_entity_poly.pdbx_seq_one_letter_code
_entity_poly.pdbx_strand_id
1 'polypeptide(L)'
;MHWIPWACCLARDRAGRSMPARMAMMAMTTSSSIRVKAGGGEAPRTLSGSSIGAQRRTPSGQVAGGRRGDMELGWSAGEGVSRSRAGPLTSLLESIRSRPFTKTDVPRDSNFAGAVHHHTMKHVATNRTLSTAVLLAVNLAAAARADYPSAVTADGPDAFYRLNDSLVRGTVNANIGSLGAAGNAINDLPTGVVRSLPGAIVGDPSRSSFFDFNTRTEIPFNHALNPAASQPFTVEGWFLPSSDQSGNGMGALANRWTQGGPRQGWVMYQRRPSADNTSGESAIGWEFRMYDGVDTSTALDVSSQVPFTLGKWQHVVVVYDPVGAGEVGSKLSIYIDGALANTSEWSNSSKPGYAPCTDDHDPAQAVNGQPALALGNYNNSNGNAANLGASNPWFGGIDEFAFYPAKLTAAQILAHYQNGTNAARATSYSALVQSHSPSVYLRLGEIAPGADAAVNVGDLRAAGNGAYTPEARHPAPSALAGRADDGSAAFHSRNTVSQNVPLSIPFSEANNPNAGTPFTFEAWLKPTRDQQGGQAPVNNRMVGGSGRTGWVIFQRNPNLTYPSSEGHGWNFRMYSGNGSGGQDILTDTDYTVGRWQHLVVTWEPQTQNGDVGGNGNDQWEGILTAYVDGVQVAQNPNALYSANRAVPEAGQGNPAGAPADLGVGAYNTASKGGNSYEGGVDELAIYNNYVLKADQILAHYQAGTNAHPATSYETLVYTAAFDAANPPDQTKERATLPATYLRFNENAVYPAANSGTLGTAADGSLVVSPNDAVGPVTTGFSANN
;
A
#
# COMPACT_ATOMS: atom_id res chain seq x y z
N MET A 1 29.62 55.65 2.96
CA MET A 1 29.15 56.90 2.35
C MET A 1 27.74 56.64 1.82
N HIS A 2 26.76 57.30 2.44
CA HIS A 2 25.33 57.40 2.13
C HIS A 2 24.42 56.16 1.98
N TRP A 3 23.20 56.41 2.44
CA TRP A 3 22.08 55.56 2.83
C TRP A 3 20.82 56.21 2.19
N ILE A 4 19.77 55.40 1.92
CA ILE A 4 18.33 55.78 1.83
C ILE A 4 17.87 56.51 0.52
N PRO A 5 16.57 56.56 0.08
CA PRO A 5 15.32 55.83 0.41
C PRO A 5 14.47 55.32 -0.79
N TRP A 6 13.47 54.50 -0.42
CA TRP A 6 12.12 54.34 -1.00
C TRP A 6 11.37 55.60 -1.52
N ALA A 7 10.43 55.37 -2.45
CA ALA A 7 9.10 56.01 -2.41
C ALA A 7 8.02 55.13 -3.09
N CYS A 8 6.97 54.81 -2.33
CA CYS A 8 5.67 54.32 -2.82
C CYS A 8 4.77 55.49 -3.24
N CYS A 9 3.87 55.29 -4.22
CA CYS A 9 2.53 55.90 -4.35
C CYS A 9 1.79 55.21 -5.52
N LEU A 10 0.77 54.37 -5.25
CA LEU A 10 -0.69 54.64 -5.28
C LEU A 10 -1.37 54.51 -6.65
N ALA A 11 -2.47 53.74 -6.64
CA ALA A 11 -3.30 53.33 -7.77
C ALA A 11 -4.45 54.31 -8.10
N ARG A 12 -4.92 54.34 -9.36
CA ARG A 12 -6.35 54.17 -9.73
C ARG A 12 -6.67 54.20 -11.23
N ASP A 13 -7.51 53.23 -11.61
CA ASP A 13 -8.71 53.27 -12.47
C ASP A 13 -8.69 53.61 -14.00
N ARG A 14 -9.11 52.57 -14.74
CA ARG A 14 -10.05 52.49 -15.90
C ARG A 14 -9.53 52.47 -17.35
N ALA A 15 -9.59 51.24 -17.88
CA ALA A 15 -10.29 50.77 -19.10
C ALA A 15 -10.10 51.50 -20.45
N GLY A 16 -9.47 50.79 -21.41
CA GLY A 16 -9.44 51.13 -22.84
C GLY A 16 -9.16 49.93 -23.75
N ARG A 17 -10.24 49.28 -24.20
CA ARG A 17 -10.50 48.58 -25.49
C ARG A 17 -9.34 47.94 -26.31
N SER A 18 -9.41 46.60 -26.41
CA SER A 18 -9.41 45.76 -27.63
C SER A 18 -8.72 46.27 -28.92
N MET A 19 -7.65 45.59 -29.37
CA MET A 19 -7.59 44.79 -30.62
C MET A 19 -6.20 44.14 -30.85
N PRO A 20 -6.11 43.06 -31.69
CA PRO A 20 -5.05 42.05 -31.62
C PRO A 20 -3.88 42.27 -32.61
N ALA A 21 -2.68 41.80 -32.24
CA ALA A 21 -1.54 41.69 -33.15
C ALA A 21 -1.03 40.24 -33.23
N ARG A 22 -0.75 39.83 -34.46
CA ARG A 22 -0.41 38.48 -34.94
C ARG A 22 1.10 38.19 -34.89
N MET A 23 1.41 36.90 -34.99
CA MET A 23 2.68 36.24 -35.40
C MET A 23 3.78 36.12 -34.32
N ALA A 24 4.57 35.04 -34.23
CA ALA A 24 4.86 33.97 -35.19
C ALA A 24 5.13 32.63 -34.47
N MET A 25 4.65 31.53 -35.06
CA MET A 25 5.05 30.16 -34.74
C MET A 25 6.13 29.75 -35.76
N MET A 26 7.35 29.46 -35.31
CA MET A 26 8.39 28.87 -36.16
C MET A 26 8.22 27.34 -36.18
N ALA A 27 7.95 26.80 -37.36
CA ALA A 27 8.08 25.38 -37.66
C ALA A 27 9.50 25.11 -38.18
N MET A 28 10.22 24.19 -37.54
CA MET A 28 11.44 23.61 -38.09
C MET A 28 11.10 22.23 -38.68
N THR A 29 11.25 22.12 -39.99
CA THR A 29 11.28 20.88 -40.75
C THR A 29 12.73 20.46 -40.99
N THR A 30 13.01 19.16 -40.92
CA THR A 30 14.13 18.56 -41.66
C THR A 30 13.68 17.22 -42.24
N SER A 31 13.72 17.15 -43.56
CA SER A 31 13.56 15.97 -44.40
C SER A 31 14.93 15.34 -44.69
N SER A 32 15.00 14.02 -44.85
CA SER A 32 15.57 13.40 -46.07
C SER A 32 15.53 11.86 -46.03
N SER A 33 15.01 11.34 -47.13
CA SER A 33 14.90 9.94 -47.55
C SER A 33 16.18 9.43 -48.21
N ILE A 34 16.52 8.16 -48.03
CA ILE A 34 17.40 7.40 -48.93
C ILE A 34 16.65 6.16 -49.46
N ARG A 35 16.65 6.03 -50.79
CA ARG A 35 16.16 4.89 -51.58
C ARG A 35 17.12 3.71 -51.53
N VAL A 36 16.60 2.48 -51.61
CA VAL A 36 17.22 1.38 -52.36
C VAL A 36 16.15 0.62 -53.16
N LYS A 37 16.49 0.28 -54.41
CA LYS A 37 15.68 -0.37 -55.44
C LYS A 37 15.48 -1.87 -55.21
N ALA A 38 14.43 -2.40 -55.84
CA ALA A 38 14.04 -3.80 -55.92
C ALA A 38 14.82 -4.63 -56.96
N GLY A 39 14.86 -5.94 -56.70
CA GLY A 39 14.92 -7.06 -57.66
C GLY A 39 14.29 -8.26 -56.93
N GLY A 40 13.39 -9.08 -57.46
CA GLY A 40 13.09 -9.48 -58.83
C GLY A 40 13.11 -11.02 -58.82
N GLY A 41 11.96 -11.68 -58.95
CA GLY A 41 11.90 -13.16 -58.93
C GLY A 41 10.49 -13.75 -58.93
N GLU A 42 9.93 -13.88 -60.14
CA GLU A 42 9.08 -14.98 -60.66
C GLU A 42 7.90 -15.58 -59.86
N ALA A 43 6.69 -15.15 -60.27
CA ALA A 43 5.60 -15.88 -60.93
C ALA A 43 5.14 -17.33 -60.54
N PRO A 44 3.86 -17.67 -60.80
CA PRO A 44 3.08 -18.72 -60.12
C PRO A 44 2.59 -19.86 -61.03
N ARG A 45 1.99 -20.91 -60.45
CA ARG A 45 1.11 -21.90 -61.14
C ARG A 45 -0.01 -22.36 -60.19
N THR A 46 -1.24 -21.85 -60.35
CA THR A 46 -2.39 -22.37 -61.15
C THR A 46 -3.19 -23.49 -60.49
N LEU A 47 -4.49 -23.23 -60.27
CA LEU A 47 -5.68 -23.98 -60.78
C LEU A 47 -6.88 -23.75 -59.82
N SER A 48 -7.85 -22.92 -60.23
CA SER A 48 -9.18 -23.30 -60.79
C SER A 48 -10.20 -23.74 -59.71
N GLY A 49 -11.42 -23.23 -59.61
CA GLY A 49 -12.17 -22.34 -60.49
C GLY A 49 -13.53 -21.94 -59.90
N SER A 50 -14.18 -21.00 -60.61
CA SER A 50 -15.61 -20.86 -60.96
C SER A 50 -16.67 -21.50 -60.04
N SER A 51 -17.82 -20.91 -59.71
CA SER A 51 -18.63 -19.91 -60.45
C SER A 51 -19.83 -19.43 -59.61
N ILE A 52 -20.18 -18.15 -59.81
CA ILE A 52 -21.51 -17.58 -60.12
C ILE A 52 -22.73 -18.01 -59.29
N GLY A 53 -23.41 -17.02 -58.71
CA GLY A 53 -24.82 -17.13 -58.31
C GLY A 53 -25.37 -15.86 -57.65
N ALA A 54 -25.58 -14.80 -58.42
CA ALA A 54 -26.32 -13.62 -57.99
C ALA A 54 -27.84 -13.88 -58.07
N GLN A 55 -28.61 -13.47 -57.06
CA GLN A 55 -30.01 -13.07 -57.27
C GLN A 55 -30.48 -12.03 -56.23
N ARG A 56 -30.97 -10.91 -56.76
CA ARG A 56 -31.70 -9.82 -56.09
C ARG A 56 -33.06 -10.29 -55.57
N ARG A 57 -33.55 -9.66 -54.49
CA ARG A 57 -34.86 -8.95 -54.46
C ARG A 57 -35.04 -8.17 -53.15
N THR A 58 -35.42 -6.90 -53.30
CA THR A 58 -35.92 -5.94 -52.30
C THR A 58 -37.46 -5.99 -52.22
N PRO A 59 -38.18 -5.04 -51.59
CA PRO A 59 -38.60 -5.02 -50.18
C PRO A 59 -40.15 -4.98 -50.02
N SER A 60 -40.68 -5.10 -48.80
CA SER A 60 -42.06 -4.69 -48.49
C SER A 60 -42.16 -4.21 -47.04
N GLY A 61 -42.75 -3.03 -46.86
CA GLY A 61 -43.11 -2.48 -45.56
C GLY A 61 -44.61 -2.61 -45.29
N GLN A 62 -45.01 -2.36 -44.04
CA GLN A 62 -46.30 -1.75 -43.71
C GLN A 62 -46.28 -1.12 -42.31
N VAL A 63 -46.94 0.03 -42.22
CA VAL A 63 -47.14 0.93 -41.08
C VAL A 63 -48.63 0.89 -40.71
N ALA A 64 -48.98 0.99 -39.41
CA ALA A 64 -49.91 2.00 -38.84
C ALA A 64 -50.68 1.55 -37.57
N GLY A 65 -50.79 2.50 -36.61
CA GLY A 65 -51.86 2.66 -35.61
C GLY A 65 -51.58 2.01 -34.25
N GLY A 66 -51.51 2.69 -33.09
CA GLY A 66 -52.03 3.98 -32.66
C GLY A 66 -53.15 3.78 -31.64
N ARG A 67 -52.90 4.03 -30.34
CA ARG A 67 -53.92 4.45 -29.35
C ARG A 67 -53.26 5.01 -28.08
N ARG A 68 -53.54 6.30 -27.83
CA ARG A 68 -53.39 7.00 -26.55
C ARG A 68 -54.45 6.49 -25.57
N GLY A 69 -54.10 6.45 -24.30
CA GLY A 69 -55.01 6.34 -23.18
C GLY A 69 -54.40 7.08 -22.00
N ASP A 70 -54.84 8.32 -21.82
CA ASP A 70 -54.59 9.13 -20.63
C ASP A 70 -55.28 8.49 -19.42
N MET A 71 -54.62 8.46 -18.26
CA MET A 71 -55.32 8.25 -16.99
C MET A 71 -54.71 9.12 -15.90
N GLU A 72 -55.57 9.96 -15.35
CA GLU A 72 -55.34 11.03 -14.41
C GLU A 72 -54.82 10.52 -13.06
N LEU A 73 -53.81 11.21 -12.52
CA LEU A 73 -53.43 11.12 -11.09
C LEU A 73 -54.33 12.07 -10.30
N GLY A 74 -55.42 11.55 -9.76
CA GLY A 74 -56.22 12.21 -8.73
C GLY A 74 -55.57 12.06 -7.36
N TRP A 75 -54.92 13.12 -6.87
CA TRP A 75 -54.60 13.27 -5.45
C TRP A 75 -55.81 13.91 -4.75
N SER A 76 -56.43 13.18 -3.84
CA SER A 76 -57.43 13.73 -2.91
C SER A 76 -56.77 14.04 -1.57
N ALA A 77 -56.89 15.29 -1.15
CA ALA A 77 -56.56 15.75 0.19
C ALA A 77 -57.68 15.36 1.16
N GLY A 78 -57.31 14.88 2.34
CA GLY A 78 -58.20 14.65 3.47
C GLY A 78 -57.49 14.97 4.77
N GLU A 79 -57.69 16.18 5.28
CA GLU A 79 -57.36 16.59 6.65
C GLU A 79 -58.37 15.99 7.64
N GLY A 80 -57.93 15.64 8.86
CA GLY A 80 -58.85 15.13 9.89
C GLY A 80 -58.27 14.61 11.22
N VAL A 81 -57.37 15.36 11.86
CA VAL A 81 -57.28 15.66 13.32
C VAL A 81 -57.56 14.59 14.42
N SER A 82 -56.51 14.36 15.23
CA SER A 82 -56.43 14.11 16.69
C SER A 82 -56.77 12.72 17.28
N ARG A 83 -55.85 12.12 18.07
CA ARG A 83 -55.61 12.41 19.50
C ARG A 83 -54.44 11.58 20.06
N SER A 84 -53.78 12.22 21.03
CA SER A 84 -52.71 11.79 21.93
C SER A 84 -52.96 10.49 22.71
N ARG A 85 -51.90 9.68 22.88
CA ARG A 85 -51.52 9.12 24.19
C ARG A 85 -50.08 8.58 24.17
N ALA A 86 -49.20 9.28 24.88
CA ALA A 86 -47.90 8.80 25.31
C ALA A 86 -47.99 8.41 26.79
N GLY A 87 -47.30 7.31 27.16
CA GLY A 87 -47.16 6.79 28.52
C GLY A 87 -46.33 5.49 28.49
N PRO A 88 -45.59 5.15 29.57
CA PRO A 88 -44.14 5.31 29.53
C PRO A 88 -43.34 3.99 29.63
N LEU A 89 -42.09 4.04 29.15
CA LEU A 89 -41.05 3.04 29.36
C LEU A 89 -40.49 3.15 30.78
N THR A 90 -40.64 2.08 31.56
CA THR A 90 -40.03 1.89 32.88
C THR A 90 -38.59 1.40 32.74
N SER A 91 -37.70 2.02 33.53
CA SER A 91 -36.29 1.73 33.72
C SER A 91 -36.04 0.50 34.60
N LEU A 92 -34.96 -0.24 34.32
CA LEU A 92 -34.28 -1.10 35.30
C LEU A 92 -32.78 -1.17 34.97
N LEU A 93 -31.97 -0.40 35.70
CA LEU A 93 -30.52 -0.53 35.78
C LEU A 93 -30.14 -0.29 37.25
N GLU A 94 -29.68 -1.35 37.92
CA GLU A 94 -29.03 -1.33 39.23
C GLU A 94 -27.92 -2.39 39.16
N SER A 95 -26.65 -2.01 39.19
CA SER A 95 -25.74 -2.12 40.35
C SER A 95 -24.33 -1.91 39.76
N ILE A 96 -23.46 -1.05 40.26
CA ILE A 96 -22.48 -1.36 41.33
C ILE A 96 -21.94 -0.03 41.92
N ARG A 97 -22.22 0.14 43.22
CA ARG A 97 -21.46 0.72 44.35
C ARG A 97 -20.42 1.84 44.10
N SER A 98 -20.72 3.03 44.62
CA SER A 98 -19.76 4.03 45.10
C SER A 98 -19.86 4.18 46.63
N ARG A 99 -18.72 4.41 47.31
CA ARG A 99 -18.67 4.83 48.74
C ARG A 99 -18.21 6.29 48.82
N PRO A 100 -18.77 7.12 49.74
CA PRO A 100 -18.48 8.55 49.81
C PRO A 100 -17.45 8.90 50.88
N PHE A 101 -16.84 10.08 50.78
CA PHE A 101 -16.20 10.75 51.91
C PHE A 101 -16.66 12.22 51.96
N THR A 102 -17.22 12.61 53.09
CA THR A 102 -17.68 13.96 53.42
C THR A 102 -16.65 14.72 54.25
N LYS A 103 -16.71 16.04 54.13
CA LYS A 103 -15.94 17.08 54.82
C LYS A 103 -16.66 17.51 56.11
N THR A 104 -15.96 17.73 57.22
CA THR A 104 -15.92 18.99 58.01
C THR A 104 -15.21 18.88 59.38
N ASP A 105 -14.63 20.03 59.77
CA ASP A 105 -14.41 20.58 61.12
C ASP A 105 -13.04 20.52 61.86
N VAL A 106 -12.67 21.72 62.33
CA VAL A 106 -11.49 22.24 63.07
C VAL A 106 -11.90 22.38 64.56
N PRO A 107 -11.06 22.19 65.61
CA PRO A 107 -10.33 23.34 66.21
C PRO A 107 -9.06 23.11 67.07
N ARG A 108 -8.22 24.18 67.06
CA ARG A 108 -7.61 24.92 68.19
C ARG A 108 -6.23 24.60 68.82
N ASP A 109 -5.56 25.74 69.04
CA ASP A 109 -4.55 26.14 70.06
C ASP A 109 -3.09 25.71 69.84
N SER A 110 -2.04 26.53 70.08
CA SER A 110 -1.85 27.97 70.38
C SER A 110 -0.33 28.24 70.49
N ASN A 111 0.10 29.51 70.29
CA ASN A 111 1.16 30.25 71.00
C ASN A 111 2.44 30.81 70.29
N PHE A 112 2.41 32.16 70.14
CA PHE A 112 3.42 33.24 70.39
C PHE A 112 4.74 33.29 69.58
N ALA A 113 5.31 34.45 69.18
CA ALA A 113 4.91 35.87 69.08
C ALA A 113 6.11 36.71 68.52
N GLY A 114 5.81 37.95 68.10
CA GLY A 114 6.76 39.07 67.92
C GLY A 114 7.01 39.47 66.45
N ALA A 115 6.79 40.69 65.96
CA ALA A 115 6.41 41.96 66.58
C ALA A 115 5.77 42.89 65.52
N VAL A 116 4.97 43.85 65.99
CA VAL A 116 4.21 44.85 65.23
C VAL A 116 4.77 46.23 65.54
N HIS A 117 4.90 47.14 64.55
CA HIS A 117 4.31 48.49 64.66
C HIS A 117 4.27 49.28 63.34
N HIS A 118 3.05 49.70 63.00
CA HIS A 118 2.65 50.71 62.01
C HIS A 118 3.20 52.13 62.30
N HIS A 119 3.44 52.94 61.25
CA HIS A 119 2.69 54.19 61.06
C HIS A 119 2.87 54.85 59.66
N THR A 120 1.71 55.01 58.99
CA THR A 120 1.19 56.21 58.30
C THR A 120 1.75 56.71 56.94
N MET A 121 0.80 56.84 56.01
CA MET A 121 0.91 57.35 54.64
C MET A 121 1.29 58.84 54.53
N LYS A 122 2.00 59.18 53.43
CA LYS A 122 1.85 60.47 52.72
C LYS A 122 1.72 60.21 51.21
N HIS A 123 0.57 60.63 50.66
CA HIS A 123 0.30 60.74 49.23
C HIS A 123 1.06 61.92 48.60
N VAL A 124 1.63 61.72 47.40
CA VAL A 124 1.74 62.77 46.34
C VAL A 124 1.65 62.14 44.94
N ALA A 125 0.63 62.59 44.20
CA ALA A 125 0.48 62.74 42.74
C ALA A 125 0.61 61.54 41.75
N THR A 126 -0.56 61.04 41.35
CA THR A 126 -1.11 60.86 39.98
C THR A 126 -0.18 60.83 38.75
N ASN A 127 -0.32 59.78 37.90
CA ASN A 127 -0.77 59.96 36.51
C ASN A 127 -1.18 58.64 35.80
N ARG A 128 -2.49 58.53 35.55
CA ARG A 128 -3.18 58.05 34.33
C ARG A 128 -2.38 57.19 33.32
N THR A 129 -2.37 55.85 33.47
CA THR A 129 -2.00 54.93 32.36
C THR A 129 -2.53 53.50 32.48
N LEU A 130 -3.57 53.23 33.28
CA LEU A 130 -4.03 51.84 33.51
C LEU A 130 -5.46 51.53 33.03
N SER A 131 -6.18 52.48 32.44
CA SER A 131 -7.57 52.24 31.99
C SER A 131 -7.75 52.10 30.48
N THR A 132 -6.67 52.23 29.68
CA THR A 132 -6.70 52.02 28.21
C THR A 132 -6.22 50.64 27.77
N ALA A 133 -5.49 49.90 28.61
CA ALA A 133 -4.98 48.56 28.24
C ALA A 133 -6.05 47.45 28.34
N VAL A 134 -7.02 47.60 29.26
CA VAL A 134 -8.06 46.57 29.46
C VAL A 134 -9.19 46.68 28.43
N LEU A 135 -9.50 47.88 27.91
CA LEU A 135 -10.45 48.02 26.80
C LEU A 135 -9.86 47.69 25.41
N LEU A 136 -8.53 47.65 25.28
CA LEU A 136 -7.85 47.23 24.04
C LEU A 136 -7.69 45.70 23.97
N ALA A 137 -7.54 45.03 25.11
CA ALA A 137 -7.52 43.57 25.19
C ALA A 137 -8.89 42.92 24.90
N VAL A 138 -10.00 43.61 25.21
CA VAL A 138 -11.36 43.10 24.93
C VAL A 138 -11.80 43.39 23.48
N ASN A 139 -11.13 44.28 22.74
CA ASN A 139 -11.39 44.52 21.31
C ASN A 139 -10.44 43.80 20.35
N LEU A 140 -9.34 43.19 20.82
CA LEU A 140 -8.52 42.26 20.02
C LEU A 140 -9.03 40.82 20.03
N ALA A 141 -10.01 40.50 20.90
CA ALA A 141 -10.79 39.27 20.86
C ALA A 141 -12.00 39.37 19.89
N ALA A 142 -12.10 40.45 19.12
CA ALA A 142 -13.07 40.55 18.02
C ALA A 142 -12.54 39.78 16.80
N ALA A 143 -12.93 38.51 16.73
CA ALA A 143 -12.89 37.66 15.54
C ALA A 143 -11.51 37.48 14.87
N ALA A 144 -10.64 36.69 15.49
CA ALA A 144 -10.13 35.57 14.70
C ALA A 144 -11.35 34.71 14.38
N ARG A 145 -12.09 35.07 13.31
CA ARG A 145 -13.09 34.16 12.74
C ARG A 145 -12.30 32.89 12.51
N ALA A 146 -12.66 31.80 13.19
CA ALA A 146 -12.23 30.47 12.81
C ALA A 146 -12.31 30.45 11.28
N ASP A 147 -11.17 30.22 10.62
CA ASP A 147 -11.21 30.07 9.17
C ASP A 147 -12.21 28.96 8.83
N TYR A 148 -12.80 29.02 7.65
CA TYR A 148 -13.85 28.08 7.29
C TYR A 148 -13.48 26.61 7.62
N PRO A 149 -12.23 26.14 7.37
CA PRO A 149 -11.79 24.81 7.80
C PRO A 149 -11.83 24.56 9.31
N SER A 150 -11.32 25.47 10.16
CA SER A 150 -11.36 25.28 11.61
C SER A 150 -12.78 25.35 12.17
N ALA A 151 -13.67 26.17 11.59
CA ALA A 151 -15.08 26.19 11.95
C ALA A 151 -15.77 24.85 11.64
N VAL A 152 -15.59 24.35 10.41
CA VAL A 152 -16.14 23.06 10.00
C VAL A 152 -15.57 21.92 10.85
N THR A 153 -14.26 21.91 11.12
CA THR A 153 -13.64 20.87 11.96
C THR A 153 -14.16 20.92 13.40
N ALA A 154 -14.41 22.12 13.95
CA ALA A 154 -14.97 22.31 15.28
C ALA A 154 -16.43 21.82 15.40
N ASP A 155 -17.19 21.81 14.30
CA ASP A 155 -18.54 21.23 14.25
C ASP A 155 -18.54 19.69 14.30
N GLY A 156 -17.37 19.05 14.21
CA GLY A 156 -17.19 17.60 14.30
C GLY A 156 -17.83 16.79 13.17
N PRO A 157 -17.69 17.18 11.88
CA PRO A 157 -18.23 16.42 10.77
C PRO A 157 -17.53 15.07 10.64
N ASP A 158 -18.28 14.01 10.35
CA ASP A 158 -17.72 12.69 10.06
C ASP A 158 -16.77 12.72 8.85
N ALA A 159 -17.14 13.49 7.82
CA ALA A 159 -16.33 13.70 6.63
C ALA A 159 -16.23 15.18 6.24
N PHE A 160 -15.00 15.66 6.00
CA PHE A 160 -14.70 16.99 5.51
C PHE A 160 -13.48 16.94 4.58
N TYR A 161 -13.70 17.16 3.28
CA TYR A 161 -12.63 17.17 2.28
C TYR A 161 -12.39 18.59 1.79
N ARG A 162 -11.12 18.98 1.77
CA ARG A 162 -10.73 20.27 1.19
C ARG A 162 -10.43 20.18 -0.30
N LEU A 163 -10.21 18.97 -0.82
CA LEU A 163 -9.92 18.68 -2.23
C LEU A 163 -8.79 19.54 -2.81
N ASN A 164 -7.86 19.95 -1.94
CA ASN A 164 -6.69 20.75 -2.27
C ASN A 164 -5.38 19.98 -2.01
N ASP A 165 -5.49 18.65 -1.85
CA ASP A 165 -4.35 17.75 -1.73
C ASP A 165 -3.46 17.86 -2.96
N SER A 166 -2.15 17.74 -2.75
CA SER A 166 -1.19 17.85 -3.84
C SER A 166 -1.45 16.76 -4.88
N LEU A 167 -1.63 17.17 -6.13
CA LEU A 167 -1.63 16.26 -7.29
C LEU A 167 -0.22 16.01 -7.84
N VAL A 168 0.81 16.64 -7.26
CA VAL A 168 2.19 16.46 -7.68
C VAL A 168 2.67 15.08 -7.28
N ARG A 169 3.08 14.28 -8.27
CA ARG A 169 3.75 12.99 -8.08
C ARG A 169 5.18 13.13 -8.54
N GLY A 170 6.11 12.72 -7.69
CA GLY A 170 7.52 12.91 -7.91
C GLY A 170 8.29 11.67 -7.51
N THR A 171 9.41 11.44 -8.16
CA THR A 171 10.35 10.41 -7.74
C THR A 171 11.19 10.86 -6.54
N VAL A 172 11.01 12.09 -6.06
CA VAL A 172 11.83 12.68 -5.00
C VAL A 172 11.17 12.43 -3.64
N ASN A 173 11.95 11.86 -2.72
CA ASN A 173 11.65 11.78 -1.30
C ASN A 173 12.40 12.91 -0.60
N ALA A 174 11.68 13.80 0.08
CA ALA A 174 12.25 15.01 0.65
C ALA A 174 13.02 14.73 1.93
N ASN A 175 14.24 15.25 2.00
CA ASN A 175 15.03 15.23 3.22
C ASN A 175 14.66 16.40 4.14
N ILE A 176 14.29 16.07 5.37
CA ILE A 176 13.99 17.04 6.43
C ILE A 176 15.09 17.12 7.50
N GLY A 177 16.27 16.53 7.23
CA GLY A 177 17.51 16.67 7.99
C GLY A 177 18.34 17.89 7.59
N SER A 178 19.52 18.03 8.19
CA SER A 178 20.34 19.25 8.07
C SER A 178 20.95 19.50 6.69
N LEU A 179 21.01 18.49 5.81
CA LEU A 179 21.46 18.67 4.42
C LEU A 179 20.40 19.34 3.52
N GLY A 180 19.15 19.44 3.98
CA GLY A 180 18.05 19.91 3.15
C GLY A 180 18.01 19.17 1.81
N ALA A 181 17.79 19.91 0.72
CA ALA A 181 17.63 19.34 -0.62
C ALA A 181 18.84 18.52 -1.13
N ALA A 182 20.06 18.76 -0.59
CA ALA A 182 21.24 17.98 -0.96
C ALA A 182 21.22 16.54 -0.42
N GLY A 183 20.32 16.24 0.53
CA GLY A 183 20.06 14.89 1.03
C GLY A 183 18.77 14.27 0.49
N ASN A 184 18.08 14.92 -0.46
CA ASN A 184 16.88 14.35 -1.08
C ASN A 184 17.23 13.03 -1.76
N ALA A 185 16.35 12.05 -1.62
CA ALA A 185 16.49 10.76 -2.29
C ALA A 185 15.61 10.69 -3.55
N ILE A 186 16.01 9.90 -4.54
CA ILE A 186 15.36 9.77 -5.84
C ILE A 186 15.06 8.30 -6.11
N ASN A 187 13.81 7.99 -6.44
CA ASN A 187 13.40 6.70 -6.99
C ASN A 187 13.86 6.64 -8.45
N ASP A 188 14.92 5.90 -8.73
CA ASP A 188 15.75 6.12 -9.92
C ASP A 188 15.72 4.98 -10.94
N LEU A 189 15.20 3.80 -10.59
CA LEU A 189 15.13 2.68 -11.52
C LEU A 189 13.99 2.84 -12.54
N PRO A 190 14.28 2.70 -13.85
CA PRO A 190 13.33 3.02 -14.91
C PRO A 190 12.19 2.02 -15.04
N THR A 191 12.35 0.81 -14.51
CA THR A 191 11.38 -0.29 -14.61
C THR A 191 10.60 -0.54 -13.32
N GLY A 192 10.95 0.16 -12.22
CA GLY A 192 10.32 0.01 -10.92
C GLY A 192 9.53 1.23 -10.50
N VAL A 193 8.47 0.99 -9.75
CA VAL A 193 7.72 2.04 -9.05
C VAL A 193 7.76 1.69 -7.57
N VAL A 194 8.42 2.53 -6.77
CA VAL A 194 8.36 2.43 -5.31
C VAL A 194 6.93 2.75 -4.89
N ARG A 195 6.29 1.85 -4.14
CA ARG A 195 4.88 2.01 -3.74
C ARG A 195 4.78 2.32 -2.25
N SER A 196 3.70 2.98 -1.85
CA SER A 196 3.51 3.33 -0.44
C SER A 196 2.78 2.21 0.32
N LEU A 197 3.24 1.88 1.52
CA LEU A 197 2.52 1.03 2.48
C LEU A 197 2.25 1.79 3.79
N PRO A 198 1.44 1.25 4.70
CA PRO A 198 1.25 1.85 6.01
C PRO A 198 2.57 1.97 6.78
N GLY A 199 2.79 3.11 7.44
CA GLY A 199 4.05 3.42 8.14
C GLY A 199 4.31 2.60 9.40
N ALA A 200 5.55 2.67 9.88
CA ALA A 200 6.02 1.94 11.06
C ALA A 200 5.58 2.56 12.39
N ILE A 201 5.33 3.86 12.39
CA ILE A 201 5.11 4.64 13.61
C ILE A 201 3.65 4.53 14.04
N VAL A 202 3.41 3.90 15.19
CA VAL A 202 2.06 3.59 15.70
C VAL A 202 1.27 4.89 15.91
N GLY A 203 0.12 5.03 15.27
CA GLY A 203 -0.73 6.24 15.37
C GLY A 203 -0.21 7.46 14.62
N ASP A 204 0.85 7.33 13.80
CA ASP A 204 1.26 8.34 12.83
C ASP A 204 0.59 8.03 11.47
N PRO A 205 -0.08 8.99 10.82
CA PRO A 205 -0.67 8.78 9.50
C PRO A 205 0.38 8.79 8.35
N SER A 206 1.64 9.07 8.64
CA SER A 206 2.73 8.95 7.67
C SER A 206 2.84 7.54 7.11
N ARG A 207 3.28 7.44 5.87
CA ARG A 207 3.43 6.20 5.12
C ARG A 207 4.89 5.86 4.90
N SER A 208 5.13 4.61 4.51
CA SER A 208 6.46 4.10 4.19
C SER A 208 6.62 3.82 2.70
N SER A 209 7.86 3.60 2.28
CA SER A 209 8.19 3.11 0.93
C SER A 209 8.34 1.59 0.93
N PHE A 210 7.70 0.91 0.00
CA PHE A 210 7.81 -0.52 -0.25
C PHE A 210 8.65 -0.80 -1.48
N PHE A 211 9.63 -1.67 -1.28
CA PHE A 211 10.63 -2.04 -2.25
C PHE A 211 10.41 -3.46 -2.76
N ASP A 212 10.67 -3.61 -4.03
CA ASP A 212 10.72 -4.85 -4.78
C ASP A 212 11.96 -4.89 -5.70
N PHE A 213 12.13 -5.95 -6.46
CA PHE A 213 13.35 -6.31 -7.17
C PHE A 213 13.71 -5.39 -8.34
N ASN A 214 12.78 -4.56 -8.77
CA ASN A 214 12.99 -3.52 -9.77
C ASN A 214 13.03 -2.11 -9.18
N THR A 215 12.94 -1.95 -7.86
CA THR A 215 12.89 -0.64 -7.20
C THR A 215 14.17 -0.33 -6.44
N ARG A 216 14.46 0.96 -6.33
CA ARG A 216 15.55 1.53 -5.54
C ARG A 216 15.26 3.01 -5.30
N THR A 217 15.73 3.51 -4.17
CA THR A 217 15.74 4.93 -3.83
C THR A 217 17.17 5.33 -3.48
N GLU A 218 17.71 6.36 -4.13
CA GLU A 218 19.10 6.79 -3.95
C GLU A 218 19.23 8.24 -3.50
N ILE A 219 20.12 8.49 -2.55
CA ILE A 219 20.64 9.81 -2.22
C ILE A 219 21.96 9.98 -2.96
N PRO A 220 22.10 10.99 -3.84
CA PRO A 220 23.36 11.25 -4.54
C PRO A 220 24.55 11.36 -3.58
N PHE A 221 25.75 11.07 -4.07
CA PHE A 221 26.96 11.18 -3.27
C PHE A 221 27.02 12.51 -2.51
N ASN A 222 27.33 12.41 -1.22
CA ASN A 222 27.58 13.55 -0.36
C ASN A 222 28.60 13.17 0.73
N HIS A 223 29.60 14.02 0.97
CA HIS A 223 30.59 13.79 2.02
C HIS A 223 30.00 13.67 3.43
N ALA A 224 28.88 14.34 3.70
CA ALA A 224 28.22 14.25 5.00
C ALA A 224 27.63 12.85 5.29
N LEU A 225 27.43 12.02 4.25
CA LEU A 225 27.00 10.62 4.35
C LEU A 225 28.17 9.63 4.29
N ASN A 226 29.38 10.15 4.10
CA ASN A 226 30.63 9.41 3.94
C ASN A 226 31.70 9.97 4.90
N PRO A 227 31.45 9.96 6.22
CA PRO A 227 32.38 10.50 7.20
C PRO A 227 33.71 9.73 7.18
N ALA A 228 34.81 10.43 7.46
CA ALA A 228 36.12 9.81 7.58
C ALA A 228 36.11 8.68 8.65
N ALA A 229 37.00 7.70 8.49
CA ALA A 229 37.09 6.54 9.39
C ALA A 229 37.32 6.92 10.87
N SER A 230 37.84 8.12 11.13
CA SER A 230 38.06 8.70 12.47
C SER A 230 36.86 9.46 13.05
N GLN A 231 35.73 9.51 12.34
CA GLN A 231 34.51 10.17 12.77
C GLN A 231 33.38 9.16 13.02
N PRO A 232 32.59 9.31 14.10
CA PRO A 232 31.46 8.44 14.37
C PRO A 232 30.27 8.77 13.47
N PHE A 233 29.40 7.78 13.25
CA PHE A 233 28.08 8.00 12.64
C PHE A 233 27.06 6.98 13.13
N THR A 234 25.78 7.29 12.91
CA THR A 234 24.66 6.40 13.20
C THR A 234 23.74 6.31 11.99
N VAL A 235 23.30 5.10 11.67
CA VAL A 235 22.26 4.82 10.67
C VAL A 235 21.05 4.24 11.40
N GLU A 236 19.86 4.78 11.15
CA GLU A 236 18.60 4.38 11.79
C GLU A 236 17.50 4.20 10.73
N GLY A 237 16.61 3.23 10.95
CA GLY A 237 15.38 3.10 10.18
C GLY A 237 14.46 2.03 10.75
N TRP A 238 13.24 1.99 10.24
CA TRP A 238 12.29 0.90 10.46
C TRP A 238 12.21 0.04 9.22
N PHE A 239 12.20 -1.28 9.41
CA PHE A 239 12.22 -2.25 8.32
C PHE A 239 11.09 -3.27 8.48
N LEU A 240 10.33 -3.47 7.40
CA LEU A 240 9.27 -4.45 7.28
C LEU A 240 9.74 -5.55 6.31
N PRO A 241 10.37 -6.63 6.80
CA PRO A 241 10.75 -7.75 5.94
C PRO A 241 9.49 -8.49 5.45
N SER A 242 9.36 -8.63 4.13
CA SER A 242 8.22 -9.31 3.49
C SER A 242 8.63 -10.59 2.75
N SER A 243 9.87 -11.05 2.93
CA SER A 243 10.37 -12.33 2.42
C SER A 243 11.40 -12.90 3.38
N ASP A 244 11.45 -14.24 3.49
CA ASP A 244 12.47 -15.00 4.20
C ASP A 244 13.74 -15.27 3.35
N GLN A 245 13.77 -14.79 2.10
CA GLN A 245 14.92 -14.91 1.22
C GLN A 245 16.15 -14.26 1.87
N SER A 246 17.31 -14.92 1.76
CA SER A 246 18.54 -14.47 2.42
C SER A 246 19.80 -14.77 1.61
N GLY A 247 19.91 -15.93 0.96
CA GLY A 247 21.07 -16.40 0.20
C GLY A 247 21.46 -15.58 -1.04
N ASN A 248 20.61 -14.68 -1.51
CA ASN A 248 20.99 -13.69 -2.54
C ASN A 248 21.66 -12.43 -1.96
N GLY A 249 21.84 -12.34 -0.63
CA GLY A 249 22.40 -11.18 0.05
C GLY A 249 21.55 -9.94 -0.14
N MET A 250 20.27 -9.97 0.26
CA MET A 250 19.32 -8.87 0.06
C MET A 250 19.75 -7.59 0.79
N GLY A 251 20.15 -6.56 0.04
CA GLY A 251 20.69 -5.32 0.56
C GLY A 251 19.58 -4.30 0.83
N ALA A 252 19.13 -4.19 2.08
CA ALA A 252 18.12 -3.22 2.48
C ALA A 252 18.67 -1.78 2.40
N LEU A 253 19.94 -1.59 2.75
CA LEU A 253 20.66 -0.33 2.60
C LEU A 253 22.04 -0.57 1.99
N ALA A 254 22.53 0.35 1.17
CA ALA A 254 23.88 0.27 0.64
C ALA A 254 24.50 1.67 0.43
N ASN A 255 25.69 1.89 0.96
CA ASN A 255 26.53 3.02 0.58
C ASN A 255 27.93 2.45 0.34
N ARG A 256 28.18 1.97 -0.88
CA ARG A 256 29.34 1.11 -1.17
C ARG A 256 29.96 1.43 -2.52
N TRP A 257 31.29 1.38 -2.59
CA TRP A 257 32.03 1.31 -3.84
C TRP A 257 32.59 -0.10 -4.06
N THR A 258 32.47 -0.64 -5.28
CA THR A 258 33.09 -1.93 -5.64
C THR A 258 33.59 -2.03 -7.07
N GLN A 259 33.30 -1.06 -7.94
CA GLN A 259 33.78 -1.08 -9.32
C GLN A 259 35.29 -0.75 -9.33
N GLY A 260 36.10 -1.46 -10.13
CA GLY A 260 37.47 -0.99 -10.42
C GLY A 260 38.56 -1.08 -9.34
N GLY A 261 38.32 -1.64 -8.14
CA GLY A 261 39.39 -1.75 -7.13
C GLY A 261 38.95 -2.12 -5.71
N PRO A 262 39.71 -1.68 -4.69
CA PRO A 262 39.39 -1.84 -3.28
C PRO A 262 37.98 -1.36 -2.95
N ARG A 263 37.27 -2.12 -2.12
CA ARG A 263 35.89 -1.81 -1.75
C ARG A 263 35.87 -0.79 -0.62
N GLN A 264 34.94 0.15 -0.69
CA GLN A 264 34.71 1.16 0.33
C GLN A 264 33.26 1.14 0.78
N GLY A 265 32.98 1.79 1.90
CA GLY A 265 31.63 1.98 2.38
C GLY A 265 31.09 0.81 3.19
N TRP A 266 29.80 0.59 3.11
CA TRP A 266 29.07 -0.43 3.87
C TRP A 266 27.77 -0.87 3.17
N VAL A 267 27.25 -2.02 3.59
CA VAL A 267 25.95 -2.57 3.17
C VAL A 267 25.24 -3.17 4.38
N MET A 268 23.94 -2.94 4.49
CA MET A 268 23.08 -3.63 5.45
C MET A 268 22.26 -4.70 4.74
N TYR A 269 22.43 -5.95 5.18
CA TYR A 269 21.74 -7.11 4.66
C TYR A 269 20.62 -7.56 5.59
N GLN A 270 19.53 -8.01 4.98
CA GLN A 270 18.64 -8.97 5.62
C GLN A 270 19.30 -10.36 5.57
N ARG A 271 19.34 -11.05 6.70
CA ARG A 271 19.85 -12.43 6.83
C ARG A 271 18.70 -13.38 7.15
N ARG A 272 18.99 -14.52 7.77
CA ARG A 272 17.95 -15.50 8.09
C ARG A 272 16.95 -14.95 9.11
N PRO A 273 15.64 -15.21 8.94
CA PRO A 273 14.62 -14.77 9.90
C PRO A 273 14.78 -15.44 11.26
N SER A 274 15.26 -16.70 11.31
CA SER A 274 15.47 -17.47 12.54
C SER A 274 16.60 -18.49 12.37
N ALA A 275 16.99 -19.13 13.48
CA ALA A 275 18.00 -20.20 13.46
C ALA A 275 17.53 -21.47 12.74
N ASP A 276 16.21 -21.69 12.70
CA ASP A 276 15.59 -22.86 12.07
C ASP A 276 15.51 -22.74 10.54
N ASN A 277 15.71 -21.53 10.00
CA ASN A 277 15.83 -21.35 8.56
C ASN A 277 17.19 -21.90 8.09
N THR A 278 17.17 -22.81 7.11
CA THR A 278 18.37 -23.54 6.67
C THR A 278 18.97 -23.00 5.37
N SER A 279 18.68 -21.75 5.01
CA SER A 279 19.39 -21.09 3.91
C SER A 279 20.91 -21.13 4.13
N GLY A 280 21.69 -21.08 3.04
CA GLY A 280 23.15 -21.26 3.07
C GLY A 280 23.93 -20.18 3.83
N GLU A 281 23.27 -19.19 4.43
CA GLU A 281 23.90 -18.13 5.21
C GLU A 281 23.94 -18.46 6.71
N SER A 282 24.99 -18.05 7.41
CA SER A 282 25.14 -18.38 8.84
C SER A 282 24.56 -17.31 9.78
N ALA A 283 24.41 -16.06 9.34
CA ALA A 283 23.91 -14.96 10.17
C ALA A 283 22.37 -15.01 10.37
N ILE A 284 21.89 -14.44 11.47
CA ILE A 284 20.47 -14.32 11.83
C ILE A 284 20.14 -12.83 11.99
N GLY A 285 18.97 -12.42 11.52
CA GLY A 285 18.47 -11.06 11.67
C GLY A 285 19.03 -10.12 10.59
N TRP A 286 19.72 -9.08 11.05
CA TRP A 286 20.33 -8.05 10.20
C TRP A 286 21.85 -8.14 10.29
N GLU A 287 22.55 -7.89 9.19
CA GLU A 287 24.00 -7.77 9.19
C GLU A 287 24.42 -6.46 8.54
N PHE A 288 25.31 -5.72 9.20
CA PHE A 288 25.93 -4.52 8.66
C PHE A 288 27.40 -4.81 8.37
N ARG A 289 27.77 -4.74 7.09
CA ARG A 289 29.10 -5.11 6.58
C ARG A 289 29.86 -3.89 6.11
N MET A 290 31.08 -3.70 6.58
CA MET A 290 31.94 -2.57 6.22
C MET A 290 33.17 -3.01 5.42
N TYR A 291 33.69 -2.09 4.60
CA TYR A 291 34.88 -2.29 3.77
C TYR A 291 35.97 -1.27 4.09
N ASP A 292 37.24 -1.65 3.93
CA ASP A 292 38.40 -0.88 4.40
C ASP A 292 39.07 0.01 3.35
N GLY A 293 38.63 -0.04 2.08
CA GLY A 293 39.25 0.71 0.99
C GLY A 293 40.65 0.22 0.60
N VAL A 294 41.10 -0.93 1.10
CA VAL A 294 42.45 -1.50 0.84
C VAL A 294 42.38 -2.72 -0.05
N ASP A 295 41.39 -3.59 0.13
CA ASP A 295 41.16 -4.73 -0.76
C ASP A 295 39.66 -5.03 -0.99
N THR A 296 39.32 -6.23 -1.46
CA THR A 296 37.95 -6.62 -1.84
C THR A 296 37.21 -7.39 -0.74
N SER A 297 37.84 -7.64 0.40
CA SER A 297 37.27 -8.34 1.55
C SER A 297 36.46 -7.37 2.41
N THR A 298 35.59 -7.93 3.25
CA THR A 298 35.03 -7.19 4.39
C THR A 298 36.13 -6.92 5.42
N ALA A 299 35.99 -5.84 6.19
CA ALA A 299 36.78 -5.57 7.37
C ALA A 299 35.94 -5.71 8.66
N LEU A 300 35.03 -4.79 8.94
CA LEU A 300 34.23 -4.80 10.17
C LEU A 300 32.76 -5.12 9.89
N ASP A 301 32.32 -6.31 10.31
CA ASP A 301 30.93 -6.77 10.19
C ASP A 301 30.30 -6.97 11.56
N VAL A 302 29.02 -6.63 11.70
CA VAL A 302 28.20 -6.98 12.87
C VAL A 302 26.90 -7.62 12.42
N SER A 303 26.54 -8.76 13.01
CA SER A 303 25.21 -9.37 12.85
C SER A 303 24.42 -9.20 14.14
N SER A 304 23.13 -8.85 14.03
CA SER A 304 22.27 -8.63 15.19
C SER A 304 22.10 -9.88 16.05
N GLN A 305 22.11 -11.08 15.45
CA GLN A 305 21.78 -12.34 16.11
C GLN A 305 20.36 -12.35 16.73
N VAL A 306 19.53 -11.36 16.37
CA VAL A 306 18.16 -11.22 16.82
C VAL A 306 17.25 -11.50 15.62
N PRO A 307 16.36 -12.52 15.71
CA PRO A 307 15.36 -12.83 14.70
C PRO A 307 14.51 -11.63 14.28
N PHE A 308 13.97 -11.69 13.05
CA PHE A 308 12.88 -10.83 12.62
C PHE A 308 11.66 -11.67 12.26
N THR A 309 10.50 -11.01 12.20
CA THR A 309 9.23 -11.65 11.84
C THR A 309 8.72 -11.01 10.56
N LEU A 310 8.29 -11.83 9.60
CA LEU A 310 7.75 -11.33 8.34
C LEU A 310 6.46 -10.55 8.57
N GLY A 311 6.29 -9.45 7.84
CA GLY A 311 5.14 -8.56 7.98
C GLY A 311 5.09 -7.76 9.29
N LYS A 312 6.19 -7.74 10.06
CA LYS A 312 6.30 -6.92 11.27
C LYS A 312 7.42 -5.89 11.15
N TRP A 313 7.10 -4.63 11.44
CA TRP A 313 8.09 -3.56 11.54
C TRP A 313 9.09 -3.83 12.67
N GLN A 314 10.38 -3.64 12.40
CA GLN A 314 11.47 -3.74 13.36
C GLN A 314 12.34 -2.48 13.29
N HIS A 315 12.66 -1.89 14.45
CA HIS A 315 13.53 -0.73 14.53
C HIS A 315 14.99 -1.20 14.56
N VAL A 316 15.79 -0.74 13.59
CA VAL A 316 17.19 -1.13 13.45
C VAL A 316 18.08 0.11 13.48
N VAL A 317 19.06 0.12 14.37
CA VAL A 317 20.05 1.20 14.47
C VAL A 317 21.46 0.63 14.49
N VAL A 318 22.34 1.19 13.68
CA VAL A 318 23.77 0.83 13.63
C VAL A 318 24.61 2.05 13.98
N VAL A 319 25.52 1.88 14.95
CA VAL A 319 26.44 2.92 15.43
C VAL A 319 27.86 2.51 15.13
N TYR A 320 28.58 3.34 14.36
CA TYR A 320 30.01 3.25 14.18
C TYR A 320 30.71 4.22 15.14
N ASP A 321 31.63 3.70 15.96
CA ASP A 321 32.42 4.47 16.92
C ASP A 321 33.93 4.19 16.69
N PRO A 322 34.69 5.14 16.13
CA PRO A 322 36.15 5.04 16.09
C PRO A 322 36.68 5.14 17.52
N VAL A 323 37.36 4.10 17.99
CA VAL A 323 37.88 4.05 19.36
C VAL A 323 39.21 4.80 19.39
N GLY A 324 39.16 6.08 19.72
CA GLY A 324 40.32 6.98 19.71
C GLY A 324 40.39 7.87 18.47
N ALA A 325 41.39 8.74 18.38
CA ALA A 325 41.50 9.73 17.30
C ALA A 325 42.21 9.22 16.02
N GLY A 326 42.52 7.92 15.95
CA GLY A 326 43.24 7.30 14.82
C GLY A 326 42.33 6.45 13.92
N GLU A 327 42.82 6.12 12.72
CA GLU A 327 42.13 5.25 11.75
C GLU A 327 42.17 3.75 12.12
N VAL A 328 42.86 3.43 13.22
CA VAL A 328 43.10 2.07 13.71
C VAL A 328 42.35 1.88 15.03
N GLY A 329 41.32 1.03 15.01
CA GLY A 329 40.49 0.75 16.18
C GLY A 329 39.07 1.30 16.06
N SER A 330 38.07 0.44 15.96
CA SER A 330 36.66 0.88 15.88
C SER A 330 35.69 -0.15 16.42
N LYS A 331 34.49 0.31 16.78
CA LYS A 331 33.36 -0.51 17.20
C LYS A 331 32.20 -0.30 16.25
N LEU A 332 31.52 -1.38 15.93
CA LEU A 332 30.26 -1.36 15.20
C LEU A 332 29.21 -2.05 16.07
N SER A 333 28.23 -1.29 16.52
CA SER A 333 27.14 -1.78 17.37
C SER A 333 25.83 -1.75 16.62
N ILE A 334 25.05 -2.83 16.72
CA ILE A 334 23.70 -2.91 16.15
C ILE A 334 22.68 -3.05 17.28
N TYR A 335 21.61 -2.28 17.17
CA TYR A 335 20.49 -2.23 18.09
C TYR A 335 19.23 -2.68 17.36
N ILE A 336 18.41 -3.47 18.04
CA ILE A 336 17.12 -3.95 17.56
C ILE A 336 16.08 -3.56 18.58
N ASP A 337 15.01 -2.89 18.13
CA ASP A 337 13.88 -2.48 18.96
C ASP A 337 14.33 -1.70 20.22
N GLY A 338 15.27 -0.77 20.02
CA GLY A 338 15.82 0.07 21.09
C GLY A 338 16.88 -0.59 21.98
N ALA A 339 17.12 -1.91 21.87
CA ALA A 339 18.07 -2.65 22.70
C ALA A 339 19.37 -2.97 21.95
N LEU A 340 20.52 -2.92 22.64
CA LEU A 340 21.80 -3.35 22.05
C LEU A 340 21.73 -4.86 21.77
N ALA A 341 21.85 -5.24 20.49
CA ALA A 341 21.80 -6.63 20.07
C ALA A 341 23.21 -7.23 20.01
N ASN A 342 24.16 -6.53 19.38
CA ASN A 342 25.54 -7.00 19.28
C ASN A 342 26.54 -5.86 19.03
N THR A 343 27.82 -6.11 19.34
CA THR A 343 28.94 -5.22 19.03
C THR A 343 30.11 -6.03 18.49
N SER A 344 30.64 -5.59 17.36
CA SER A 344 31.93 -6.06 16.81
C SER A 344 33.01 -5.01 17.02
N GLU A 345 34.24 -5.46 17.24
CA GLU A 345 35.41 -4.59 17.39
C GLU A 345 36.43 -4.90 16.29
N TRP A 346 37.08 -3.86 15.76
CA TRP A 346 38.17 -3.97 14.82
C TRP A 346 39.46 -3.46 15.46
N SER A 347 40.54 -4.26 15.39
CA SER A 347 41.82 -3.94 16.03
C SER A 347 43.03 -4.14 15.11
N ASN A 348 42.82 -4.25 13.79
CA ASN A 348 43.92 -4.44 12.85
C ASN A 348 44.72 -3.14 12.69
N SER A 349 46.00 -3.17 13.06
CA SER A 349 46.89 -2.01 12.99
C SER A 349 47.37 -1.63 11.59
N SER A 350 47.13 -2.50 10.60
CA SER A 350 47.61 -2.32 9.23
C SER A 350 46.53 -1.86 8.24
N LYS A 351 45.25 -1.90 8.63
CA LYS A 351 44.11 -1.46 7.79
C LYS A 351 42.95 -0.96 8.67
N PRO A 352 42.20 0.07 8.25
CA PRO A 352 41.04 0.55 9.00
C PRO A 352 39.89 -0.48 8.96
N GLY A 353 38.94 -0.39 9.89
CA GLY A 353 37.73 -1.22 9.86
C GLY A 353 36.67 -0.73 8.87
N TYR A 354 36.84 0.50 8.40
CA TYR A 354 35.93 1.22 7.51
C TYR A 354 36.72 2.26 6.71
N ALA A 355 36.42 2.39 5.42
CA ALA A 355 36.77 3.55 4.61
C ALA A 355 35.49 4.13 3.99
N PRO A 356 35.30 5.45 4.01
CA PRO A 356 34.18 6.09 3.32
C PRO A 356 34.27 5.91 1.82
N CYS A 357 33.13 5.93 1.14
CA CYS A 357 33.10 6.11 -0.31
C CYS A 357 33.63 7.50 -0.67
N THR A 358 34.29 7.62 -1.82
CA THR A 358 34.78 8.90 -2.36
C THR A 358 34.07 9.25 -3.67
N ASP A 359 34.25 10.49 -4.16
CA ASP A 359 33.70 10.99 -5.43
C ASP A 359 34.75 11.16 -6.53
N ASP A 360 35.96 10.67 -6.30
CA ASP A 360 37.12 10.79 -7.19
C ASP A 360 37.36 9.54 -8.04
N HIS A 361 36.40 8.62 -8.08
CA HIS A 361 36.52 7.41 -8.90
C HIS A 361 36.53 7.74 -10.40
N ASP A 362 37.38 7.03 -11.16
CA ASP A 362 37.51 7.20 -12.61
C ASP A 362 36.13 7.08 -13.28
N PRO A 363 35.68 8.07 -14.06
CA PRO A 363 34.41 8.00 -14.80
C PRO A 363 34.30 6.79 -15.73
N ALA A 364 35.42 6.22 -16.19
CA ALA A 364 35.44 4.99 -16.97
C ALA A 364 35.09 3.74 -16.14
N GLN A 365 35.25 3.81 -14.81
CA GLN A 365 34.84 2.79 -13.85
C GLN A 365 33.45 3.11 -13.27
N ALA A 366 33.21 4.35 -12.87
CA ALA A 366 31.96 4.86 -12.30
C ALA A 366 30.92 5.19 -13.40
N VAL A 367 30.64 4.23 -14.28
CA VAL A 367 29.83 4.45 -15.49
C VAL A 367 28.38 4.86 -15.22
N ASN A 368 27.87 4.58 -14.01
CA ASN A 368 26.53 4.98 -13.55
C ASN A 368 26.59 6.11 -12.50
N GLY A 369 27.73 6.81 -12.40
CA GLY A 369 27.96 7.86 -11.42
C GLY A 369 28.75 7.42 -10.18
N GLN A 370 29.11 8.40 -9.37
CA GLN A 370 29.77 8.21 -8.07
C GLN A 370 28.83 7.49 -7.08
N PRO A 371 29.36 6.74 -6.09
CA PRO A 371 28.59 5.90 -5.19
C PRO A 371 27.54 6.69 -4.39
N ALA A 372 26.27 6.41 -4.67
CA ALA A 372 25.12 6.94 -3.93
C ALA A 372 24.87 6.14 -2.64
N LEU A 373 24.09 6.70 -1.70
CA LEU A 373 23.47 5.91 -0.64
C LEU A 373 22.12 5.41 -1.13
N ALA A 374 21.90 4.11 -1.14
CA ALA A 374 20.71 3.45 -1.66
C ALA A 374 19.89 2.76 -0.57
N LEU A 375 18.59 2.75 -0.77
CA LEU A 375 17.56 2.03 -0.02
C LEU A 375 16.91 0.99 -0.96
N GLY A 376 16.64 -0.20 -0.43
CA GLY A 376 15.91 -1.28 -1.09
C GLY A 376 16.69 -2.06 -2.15
N ASN A 377 17.95 -1.70 -2.41
CA ASN A 377 18.81 -2.33 -3.40
C ASN A 377 20.27 -1.89 -3.16
N TYR A 378 21.23 -2.49 -3.86
CA TYR A 378 22.54 -1.85 -3.98
C TYR A 378 22.47 -0.56 -4.79
N ASN A 379 23.40 0.33 -4.47
CA ASN A 379 23.61 1.59 -5.16
C ASN A 379 24.17 1.42 -6.58
N ASN A 380 24.13 2.51 -7.34
CA ASN A 380 24.57 2.68 -8.72
C ASN A 380 26.00 2.21 -9.04
N SER A 381 26.87 2.06 -8.05
CA SER A 381 28.27 1.64 -8.20
C SER A 381 28.53 0.14 -8.02
N ASN A 382 27.49 -0.70 -7.98
CA ASN A 382 27.66 -2.12 -7.59
C ASN A 382 27.22 -3.16 -8.62
N GLY A 383 26.66 -2.75 -9.76
CA GLY A 383 26.11 -3.64 -10.78
C GLY A 383 26.60 -3.31 -12.18
N ASN A 384 25.89 -3.83 -13.19
CA ASN A 384 26.17 -3.55 -14.59
C ASN A 384 25.45 -2.28 -15.07
N ALA A 385 25.87 -1.73 -16.21
CA ALA A 385 25.24 -0.55 -16.80
C ALA A 385 23.79 -0.80 -17.27
N ALA A 386 23.44 -2.05 -17.62
CA ALA A 386 22.08 -2.38 -18.10
C ALA A 386 21.01 -2.18 -17.02
N ASN A 387 21.38 -2.30 -15.74
CA ASN A 387 20.49 -2.12 -14.59
C ASN A 387 20.85 -0.87 -13.77
N LEU A 388 21.53 0.12 -14.34
CA LEU A 388 22.00 1.33 -13.63
C LEU A 388 22.76 1.00 -12.32
N GLY A 389 23.51 -0.09 -12.33
CA GLY A 389 24.27 -0.56 -11.17
C GLY A 389 23.46 -1.28 -10.09
N ALA A 390 22.15 -1.46 -10.25
CA ALA A 390 21.32 -2.18 -9.29
C ALA A 390 21.69 -3.68 -9.22
N SER A 391 21.74 -4.21 -8.01
CA SER A 391 22.03 -5.62 -7.69
C SER A 391 21.60 -5.92 -6.25
N ASN A 392 21.36 -7.20 -5.93
CA ASN A 392 20.95 -7.62 -4.59
C ASN A 392 19.72 -6.88 -4.04
N PRO A 393 18.60 -6.86 -4.78
CA PRO A 393 17.39 -6.19 -4.36
C PRO A 393 16.83 -6.72 -3.04
N TRP A 394 16.12 -5.84 -2.34
CA TRP A 394 15.38 -6.15 -1.13
C TRP A 394 13.87 -6.13 -1.40
N PHE A 395 13.12 -6.89 -0.60
CA PHE A 395 11.66 -7.02 -0.70
C PHE A 395 11.03 -6.78 0.66
N GLY A 396 10.40 -5.61 0.81
CA GLY A 396 9.91 -5.14 2.11
C GLY A 396 9.72 -3.62 2.16
N GLY A 397 9.25 -3.13 3.31
CA GLY A 397 9.03 -1.70 3.57
C GLY A 397 10.18 -1.05 4.35
N ILE A 398 10.58 0.17 3.98
CA ILE A 398 11.47 1.03 4.78
C ILE A 398 10.72 2.29 5.17
N ASP A 399 10.83 2.67 6.43
CA ASP A 399 10.26 3.90 6.97
C ASP A 399 11.27 4.65 7.85
N GLU A 400 11.09 5.96 7.97
CA GLU A 400 11.81 6.84 8.90
C GLU A 400 13.35 6.73 8.82
N PHE A 401 13.91 6.58 7.62
CA PHE A 401 15.36 6.44 7.44
C PHE A 401 16.09 7.71 7.88
N ALA A 402 17.08 7.57 8.77
CA ALA A 402 17.91 8.67 9.24
C ALA A 402 19.41 8.33 9.26
N PHE A 403 20.23 9.32 8.89
CA PHE A 403 21.68 9.29 9.00
C PHE A 403 22.17 10.42 9.89
N TYR A 404 22.91 10.09 10.95
CA TYR A 404 23.46 11.05 11.89
C TYR A 404 24.99 11.10 11.75
N PRO A 405 25.59 12.31 11.66
CA PRO A 405 27.04 12.48 11.64
C PRO A 405 27.66 12.38 13.05
N ALA A 406 27.02 11.62 13.94
CA ALA A 406 27.39 11.45 15.34
C ALA A 406 26.92 10.08 15.84
N LYS A 407 27.51 9.63 16.96
CA LYS A 407 27.00 8.45 17.67
C LYS A 407 25.80 8.81 18.53
N LEU A 408 24.68 8.14 18.30
CA LEU A 408 23.58 8.15 19.25
C LEU A 408 23.94 7.25 20.43
N THR A 409 23.52 7.67 21.62
CA THR A 409 23.62 6.86 22.83
C THR A 409 22.53 5.80 22.87
N ALA A 410 22.76 4.70 23.59
CA ALA A 410 21.74 3.67 23.81
C ALA A 410 20.43 4.24 24.39
N ALA A 411 20.51 5.28 25.23
CA ALA A 411 19.33 5.95 25.79
C ALA A 411 18.53 6.72 24.72
N GLN A 412 19.20 7.37 23.77
CA GLN A 412 18.53 8.05 22.65
C GLN A 412 17.87 7.04 21.72
N ILE A 413 18.56 5.95 21.40
CA ILE A 413 18.05 4.87 20.54
C ILE A 413 16.81 4.23 21.17
N LEU A 414 16.87 3.92 22.47
CA LEU A 414 15.70 3.40 23.21
C LEU A 414 14.55 4.41 23.23
N ALA A 415 14.84 5.70 23.40
CA ALA A 415 13.82 6.75 23.39
C ALA A 415 13.12 6.87 22.03
N HIS A 416 13.85 6.69 20.92
CA HIS A 416 13.25 6.64 19.58
C HIS A 416 12.27 5.48 19.45
N TYR A 417 12.71 4.25 19.79
CA TYR A 417 11.85 3.07 19.75
C TYR A 417 10.58 3.22 20.61
N GLN A 418 10.73 3.68 21.85
CA GLN A 418 9.61 3.89 22.77
C GLN A 418 8.65 4.98 22.29
N ASN A 419 9.16 6.00 21.60
CA ASN A 419 8.31 7.02 20.98
C ASN A 419 7.53 6.45 19.78
N GLY A 420 8.22 5.71 18.90
CA GLY A 420 7.64 5.16 17.68
C GLY A 420 6.52 4.14 17.93
N THR A 421 6.65 3.36 19.01
CA THR A 421 5.65 2.36 19.42
C THR A 421 4.52 2.90 20.29
N ASN A 422 4.59 4.17 20.73
CA ASN A 422 3.59 4.78 21.60
C ASN A 422 2.64 5.70 20.82
N ALA A 423 1.40 5.25 20.60
CA ALA A 423 0.35 6.04 19.96
C ALA A 423 0.02 7.36 20.71
N ALA A 424 0.25 7.41 22.02
CA ALA A 424 -0.01 8.56 22.88
C ALA A 424 1.25 9.40 23.18
N ARG A 425 2.27 9.34 22.31
CA ARG A 425 3.50 10.13 22.44
C ARG A 425 3.20 11.64 22.50
N ALA A 426 3.87 12.33 23.43
CA ALA A 426 3.72 13.78 23.59
C ALA A 426 4.47 14.60 22.53
N THR A 427 5.64 14.09 22.11
CA THR A 427 6.45 14.64 21.02
C THR A 427 6.28 13.74 19.80
N SER A 428 6.05 14.31 18.61
CA SER A 428 6.01 13.51 17.39
C SER A 428 7.34 12.81 17.16
N TYR A 429 7.29 11.65 16.50
CA TYR A 429 8.50 10.88 16.18
C TYR A 429 9.49 11.71 15.37
N SER A 430 8.98 12.44 14.36
CA SER A 430 9.79 13.34 13.54
C SER A 430 10.51 14.44 14.31
N ALA A 431 9.82 15.09 15.25
CA ALA A 431 10.44 16.14 16.05
C ALA A 431 11.53 15.57 16.98
N LEU A 432 11.33 14.35 17.51
CA LEU A 432 12.33 13.67 18.33
C LEU A 432 13.58 13.32 17.51
N VAL A 433 13.41 12.70 16.34
CA VAL A 433 14.51 12.37 15.42
C VAL A 433 15.28 13.63 15.02
N GLN A 434 14.57 14.69 14.59
CA GLN A 434 15.19 15.96 14.20
C GLN A 434 15.95 16.65 15.34
N SER A 435 15.51 16.47 16.60
CA SER A 435 16.21 17.04 17.76
C SER A 435 17.63 16.49 17.94
N HIS A 436 17.92 15.32 17.37
CA HIS A 436 19.25 14.72 17.35
C HIS A 436 20.06 15.05 16.09
N SER A 437 19.61 16.02 15.30
CA SER A 437 20.35 16.63 14.18
C SER A 437 20.85 15.63 13.11
N PRO A 438 19.95 14.81 12.52
CA PRO A 438 20.32 13.95 11.40
C PRO A 438 20.72 14.80 10.18
N SER A 439 21.73 14.35 9.43
CA SER A 439 22.08 14.92 8.12
C SER A 439 21.02 14.60 7.08
N VAL A 440 20.55 13.36 7.10
CA VAL A 440 19.41 12.90 6.30
C VAL A 440 18.34 12.37 7.23
N TYR A 441 17.10 12.76 6.98
CA TYR A 441 15.92 12.15 7.55
C TYR A 441 14.82 12.12 6.48
N LEU A 442 14.46 10.90 6.06
CA LEU A 442 13.45 10.61 5.04
C LEU A 442 12.24 9.98 5.73
N ARG A 443 11.08 10.60 5.56
CA ARG A 443 9.80 10.07 6.04
C ARG A 443 9.22 9.02 5.09
N LEU A 444 9.65 8.99 3.82
CA LEU A 444 9.31 7.96 2.82
C LEU A 444 7.80 7.78 2.55
N GLY A 445 7.00 8.82 2.80
CA GLY A 445 5.55 8.82 2.58
C GLY A 445 5.12 9.41 1.24
N GLU A 446 6.07 9.88 0.42
CA GLU A 446 5.81 10.44 -0.90
C GLU A 446 5.28 9.38 -1.89
N ILE A 447 4.32 9.79 -2.73
CA ILE A 447 3.75 8.90 -3.75
C ILE A 447 4.53 9.07 -5.06
N ALA A 448 5.23 8.00 -5.46
CA ALA A 448 5.95 7.93 -6.72
C ALA A 448 4.99 8.01 -7.93
N PRO A 449 5.43 8.56 -9.08
CA PRO A 449 4.63 8.50 -10.30
C PRO A 449 4.50 7.06 -10.78
N GLY A 450 3.29 6.66 -11.15
CA GLY A 450 3.02 5.31 -11.65
C GLY A 450 1.54 5.06 -11.91
N ALA A 451 1.24 3.92 -12.52
CA ALA A 451 -0.13 3.44 -12.64
C ALA A 451 -0.69 3.07 -11.26
N ASP A 452 -1.98 3.34 -11.11
CA ASP A 452 -2.73 2.95 -9.93
C ASP A 452 -2.85 1.43 -9.86
N ALA A 453 -2.37 0.84 -8.78
CA ALA A 453 -2.31 -0.61 -8.66
C ALA A 453 -2.26 -1.08 -7.21
N ALA A 454 -2.96 -2.17 -6.95
CA ALA A 454 -2.83 -2.94 -5.72
C ALA A 454 -1.46 -3.59 -5.66
N VAL A 455 -0.79 -3.45 -4.51
CA VAL A 455 0.56 -3.95 -4.33
C VAL A 455 0.50 -5.43 -3.95
N ASN A 456 1.15 -6.26 -4.75
CA ASN A 456 1.38 -7.64 -4.36
C ASN A 456 2.61 -7.74 -3.46
N VAL A 457 2.35 -8.07 -2.20
CA VAL A 457 3.38 -8.32 -1.19
C VAL A 457 3.72 -9.81 -1.06
N GLY A 458 3.18 -10.67 -1.94
CA GLY A 458 3.55 -12.09 -2.08
C GLY A 458 4.70 -12.35 -3.06
N ASP A 459 5.00 -13.62 -3.33
CA ASP A 459 6.22 -14.05 -4.05
C ASP A 459 6.24 -13.69 -5.54
N LEU A 460 5.07 -13.50 -6.18
CA LEU A 460 5.00 -12.97 -7.55
C LEU A 460 5.45 -11.52 -7.65
N ARG A 461 5.55 -10.80 -6.51
CA ARG A 461 6.11 -9.45 -6.44
C ARG A 461 5.42 -8.52 -7.43
N ALA A 462 6.15 -7.63 -8.09
CA ALA A 462 5.60 -6.70 -9.06
C ALA A 462 4.84 -7.36 -10.22
N ALA A 463 5.16 -8.61 -10.58
CA ALA A 463 4.41 -9.35 -11.59
C ALA A 463 3.00 -9.73 -11.14
N GLY A 464 2.75 -9.75 -9.82
CA GLY A 464 1.43 -9.95 -9.23
C GLY A 464 0.68 -8.67 -8.86
N ASN A 465 1.23 -7.47 -9.13
CA ASN A 465 0.51 -6.22 -8.86
C ASN A 465 -0.78 -6.16 -9.67
N GLY A 466 -1.89 -5.77 -9.02
CA GLY A 466 -3.21 -5.67 -9.65
C GLY A 466 -3.45 -4.29 -10.23
N ALA A 467 -3.70 -4.19 -11.54
CA ALA A 467 -4.00 -2.91 -12.17
C ALA A 467 -5.44 -2.48 -11.87
N TYR A 468 -5.62 -1.31 -11.26
CA TYR A 468 -6.94 -0.75 -11.01
C TYR A 468 -7.53 -0.06 -12.24
N THR A 469 -8.85 -0.16 -12.40
CA THR A 469 -9.59 0.82 -13.20
C THR A 469 -9.85 2.08 -12.37
N PRO A 470 -10.04 3.26 -12.99
CA PRO A 470 -10.28 4.50 -12.27
C PRO A 470 -11.50 4.48 -11.34
N GLU A 471 -12.41 3.55 -11.53
CA GLU A 471 -13.67 3.46 -10.80
C GLU A 471 -13.61 2.53 -9.57
N ALA A 472 -12.51 1.81 -9.36
CA ALA A 472 -12.28 1.08 -8.11
C ALA A 472 -11.97 2.09 -7.00
N ARG A 473 -12.61 1.94 -5.84
CA ARG A 473 -12.31 2.77 -4.66
C ARG A 473 -11.31 2.03 -3.78
N HIS A 474 -10.18 2.66 -3.52
CA HIS A 474 -9.19 2.22 -2.55
C HIS A 474 -8.42 3.44 -2.00
N PRO A 475 -7.92 3.39 -0.76
CA PRO A 475 -8.35 2.43 0.24
C PRO A 475 -9.83 2.68 0.63
N ALA A 476 -10.52 1.61 1.01
CA ALA A 476 -11.81 1.64 1.70
C ALA A 476 -11.64 1.03 3.11
N PRO A 477 -12.63 1.11 4.02
CA PRO A 477 -12.47 0.59 5.38
C PRO A 477 -12.16 -0.92 5.40
N SER A 478 -11.05 -1.29 6.05
CA SER A 478 -10.54 -2.67 6.17
C SER A 478 -11.54 -3.66 6.80
N ALA A 479 -11.31 -4.95 6.54
CA ALA A 479 -11.90 -6.09 7.21
C ALA A 479 -11.29 -6.36 8.59
N LEU A 480 -10.04 -5.95 8.81
CA LEU A 480 -9.32 -6.18 10.05
C LEU A 480 -9.79 -5.24 11.16
N ALA A 481 -10.22 -5.82 12.28
CA ALA A 481 -10.74 -5.07 13.41
C ALA A 481 -9.66 -4.15 14.01
N GLY A 482 -10.01 -2.89 14.29
CA GLY A 482 -9.14 -1.94 15.00
C GLY A 482 -7.88 -1.47 14.24
N ARG A 483 -7.73 -1.84 12.96
CA ARG A 483 -6.60 -1.45 12.12
C ARG A 483 -6.93 -0.21 11.30
N ALA A 484 -6.51 0.97 11.77
CA ALA A 484 -6.66 2.23 11.04
C ALA A 484 -5.55 2.45 9.99
N ASP A 485 -4.50 1.65 10.07
CA ASP A 485 -3.37 1.59 9.15
C ASP A 485 -3.68 0.74 7.91
N ASP A 486 -4.74 -0.06 7.94
CA ASP A 486 -5.08 -1.01 6.88
C ASP A 486 -6.27 -0.53 6.03
N GLY A 487 -6.50 -1.15 4.87
CA GLY A 487 -7.55 -0.75 3.94
C GLY A 487 -8.02 -1.90 3.06
N SER A 488 -9.13 -1.70 2.34
CA SER A 488 -9.68 -2.67 1.40
C SER A 488 -9.90 -2.06 0.02
N ALA A 489 -10.18 -2.89 -0.99
CA ALA A 489 -10.73 -2.43 -2.26
C ALA A 489 -12.26 -2.48 -2.23
N ALA A 490 -12.95 -1.48 -2.79
CA ALA A 490 -14.41 -1.45 -2.90
C ALA A 490 -14.87 -1.22 -4.34
N PHE A 491 -15.87 -2.00 -4.76
CA PHE A 491 -16.35 -2.05 -6.14
C PHE A 491 -17.84 -1.70 -6.22
N HIS A 492 -18.24 -1.08 -7.32
CA HIS A 492 -19.64 -0.76 -7.61
C HIS A 492 -20.07 -1.34 -8.96
N SER A 493 -21.21 -2.05 -8.97
CA SER A 493 -21.83 -2.60 -10.18
C SER A 493 -22.06 -1.63 -11.35
N ARG A 494 -22.18 -0.31 -11.11
CA ARG A 494 -22.32 0.72 -12.17
C ARG A 494 -21.00 1.20 -12.74
N ASN A 495 -19.91 0.98 -12.03
CA ASN A 495 -18.56 1.37 -12.41
C ASN A 495 -17.93 0.40 -13.44
N THR A 496 -18.64 -0.70 -13.73
CA THR A 496 -18.22 -1.80 -14.59
C THR A 496 -19.15 -1.94 -15.81
N VAL A 497 -19.54 -0.81 -16.42
CA VAL A 497 -20.34 -0.86 -17.66
C VAL A 497 -19.61 -1.71 -18.70
N SER A 498 -20.30 -2.78 -19.14
CA SER A 498 -19.90 -3.79 -20.13
C SER A 498 -18.39 -3.93 -20.41
N GLN A 499 -17.79 -5.01 -19.89
CA GLN A 499 -16.44 -5.54 -20.20
C GLN A 499 -15.24 -5.02 -19.37
N ASN A 500 -15.44 -4.11 -18.40
CA ASN A 500 -14.34 -3.70 -17.50
C ASN A 500 -14.21 -4.61 -16.27
N VAL A 501 -12.98 -4.98 -15.95
CA VAL A 501 -12.58 -5.70 -14.73
C VAL A 501 -11.98 -4.67 -13.77
N PRO A 502 -12.58 -4.37 -12.60
CA PRO A 502 -12.10 -3.30 -11.71
C PRO A 502 -10.66 -3.43 -11.25
N LEU A 503 -10.21 -4.66 -11.03
CA LEU A 503 -8.81 -4.96 -10.80
C LEU A 503 -8.44 -6.25 -11.53
N SER A 504 -7.34 -6.22 -12.27
CA SER A 504 -6.84 -7.36 -13.05
C SER A 504 -5.36 -7.59 -12.79
N ILE A 505 -5.00 -8.86 -12.56
CA ILE A 505 -3.61 -9.32 -12.55
C ILE A 505 -3.42 -10.22 -13.78
N PRO A 506 -2.44 -9.94 -14.66
CA PRO A 506 -2.16 -10.77 -15.82
C PRO A 506 -1.96 -12.25 -15.46
N PHE A 507 -2.18 -13.12 -16.45
CA PHE A 507 -1.95 -14.56 -16.27
C PHE A 507 -0.54 -14.83 -15.71
N SER A 508 -0.50 -15.64 -14.66
CA SER A 508 0.69 -16.25 -14.11
C SER A 508 0.34 -17.66 -13.68
N GLU A 509 1.25 -18.61 -13.92
CA GLU A 509 1.10 -20.00 -13.48
C GLU A 509 1.03 -20.12 -11.95
N ALA A 510 1.58 -19.16 -11.20
CA ALA A 510 1.48 -19.21 -9.74
C ALA A 510 0.08 -18.84 -9.20
N ASN A 511 -0.70 -18.04 -9.94
CA ASN A 511 -2.12 -17.76 -9.66
C ASN A 511 -3.07 -18.68 -10.43
N ASN A 512 -2.53 -19.46 -11.36
CA ASN A 512 -3.23 -20.46 -12.17
C ASN A 512 -2.44 -21.77 -12.15
N PRO A 513 -2.20 -22.35 -10.96
CA PRO A 513 -1.37 -23.54 -10.87
C PRO A 513 -2.04 -24.70 -11.61
N ASN A 514 -1.21 -25.63 -12.12
CA ASN A 514 -1.70 -26.84 -12.77
C ASN A 514 -2.74 -27.55 -11.85
N ALA A 515 -3.75 -28.20 -12.43
CA ALA A 515 -4.79 -28.84 -11.65
C ALA A 515 -4.29 -29.92 -10.66
N GLY A 516 -3.14 -30.54 -10.94
CA GLY A 516 -2.44 -31.47 -10.03
C GLY A 516 -1.63 -30.80 -8.93
N THR A 517 -1.66 -29.48 -8.82
CA THR A 517 -0.98 -28.72 -7.77
C THR A 517 -1.98 -28.29 -6.70
N PRO A 518 -1.77 -28.61 -5.41
CA PRO A 518 -2.63 -28.12 -4.33
C PRO A 518 -2.51 -26.60 -4.19
N PHE A 519 -3.62 -25.95 -3.84
CA PHE A 519 -3.62 -24.50 -3.57
C PHE A 519 -4.68 -24.10 -2.55
N THR A 520 -4.52 -22.92 -1.98
CA THR A 520 -5.51 -22.27 -1.11
C THR A 520 -5.82 -20.86 -1.61
N PHE A 521 -7.09 -20.52 -1.67
CA PHE A 521 -7.60 -19.16 -1.84
C PHE A 521 -8.11 -18.65 -0.48
N GLU A 522 -7.77 -17.41 -0.13
CA GLU A 522 -8.23 -16.74 1.09
C GLU A 522 -8.55 -15.27 0.78
N ALA A 523 -9.68 -14.76 1.29
CA ALA A 523 -10.02 -13.34 1.25
C ALA A 523 -11.09 -13.00 2.29
N TRP A 524 -11.20 -11.71 2.63
CA TRP A 524 -12.38 -11.15 3.28
C TRP A 524 -13.29 -10.51 2.24
N LEU A 525 -14.59 -10.80 2.33
CA LEU A 525 -15.60 -10.32 1.39
C LEU A 525 -16.72 -9.59 2.12
N LYS A 526 -17.10 -8.41 1.63
CA LYS A 526 -18.21 -7.61 2.16
C LYS A 526 -19.19 -7.20 1.07
N PRO A 527 -20.23 -8.00 0.81
CA PRO A 527 -21.29 -7.58 -0.09
C PRO A 527 -21.98 -6.33 0.43
N THR A 528 -22.11 -5.28 -0.36
CA THR A 528 -22.89 -4.08 0.02
C THR A 528 -24.25 -4.02 -0.66
N ARG A 529 -24.56 -5.06 -1.44
CA ARG A 529 -25.86 -5.25 -2.09
C ARG A 529 -26.21 -6.73 -2.13
N ASP A 530 -27.48 -7.05 -1.97
CA ASP A 530 -28.07 -8.39 -2.06
C ASP A 530 -28.42 -8.80 -3.50
N GLN A 531 -27.64 -8.33 -4.48
CA GLN A 531 -27.92 -8.60 -5.87
C GLN A 531 -27.78 -10.10 -6.15
N GLN A 532 -28.75 -10.66 -6.86
CA GLN A 532 -28.76 -12.05 -7.28
C GLN A 532 -28.21 -12.18 -8.71
N GLY A 533 -27.76 -13.38 -9.08
CA GLY A 533 -27.39 -13.70 -10.46
C GLY A 533 -25.91 -14.01 -10.71
N GLY A 534 -25.11 -14.22 -9.66
CA GLY A 534 -23.73 -14.69 -9.79
C GLY A 534 -22.72 -13.56 -9.94
N GLN A 535 -22.79 -12.57 -9.05
CA GLN A 535 -21.78 -11.53 -8.89
C GLN A 535 -20.45 -12.16 -8.48
N ALA A 536 -19.36 -11.74 -9.12
CA ALA A 536 -18.06 -12.38 -9.00
C ALA A 536 -17.04 -11.47 -8.30
N PRO A 537 -16.78 -11.65 -6.99
CA PRO A 537 -15.75 -10.89 -6.29
C PRO A 537 -14.34 -11.24 -6.79
N VAL A 538 -14.05 -12.51 -7.07
CA VAL A 538 -12.75 -12.96 -7.57
C VAL A 538 -12.91 -14.15 -8.51
N ASN A 539 -12.13 -14.21 -9.59
CA ASN A 539 -12.09 -15.34 -10.51
C ASN A 539 -10.80 -15.36 -11.33
N ASN A 540 -10.43 -16.52 -11.83
CA ASN A 540 -9.49 -16.67 -12.96
C ASN A 540 -10.14 -17.43 -14.12
N ARG A 541 -11.47 -17.43 -14.21
CA ARG A 541 -12.25 -18.24 -15.15
C ARG A 541 -11.88 -18.02 -16.63
N MET A 542 -11.93 -19.09 -17.42
CA MET A 542 -11.82 -19.03 -18.88
C MET A 542 -13.07 -19.58 -19.59
N VAL A 543 -13.42 -18.99 -20.73
CA VAL A 543 -14.59 -19.35 -21.56
C VAL A 543 -14.22 -19.53 -23.02
N GLY A 544 -15.15 -20.13 -23.78
CA GLY A 544 -14.99 -20.38 -25.21
C GLY A 544 -14.51 -21.81 -25.47
N GLY A 545 -14.15 -22.12 -26.71
CA GLY A 545 -13.67 -23.44 -27.11
C GLY A 545 -14.63 -24.60 -26.80
N SER A 546 -14.06 -25.76 -26.50
CA SER A 546 -14.76 -27.02 -26.16
C SER A 546 -15.09 -27.18 -24.68
N GLY A 547 -14.60 -26.30 -23.81
CA GLY A 547 -14.84 -26.37 -22.37
C GLY A 547 -14.36 -25.13 -21.62
N ARG A 548 -14.86 -24.95 -20.39
CA ARG A 548 -14.41 -23.91 -19.46
C ARG A 548 -13.30 -24.45 -18.56
N THR A 549 -12.37 -23.59 -18.16
CA THR A 549 -11.29 -23.89 -17.22
C THR A 549 -11.19 -22.81 -16.14
N GLY A 550 -10.36 -23.06 -15.12
CA GLY A 550 -10.18 -22.16 -13.99
C GLY A 550 -11.34 -22.25 -12.99
N TRP A 551 -11.54 -21.18 -12.23
CA TRP A 551 -12.57 -21.09 -11.20
C TRP A 551 -13.13 -19.68 -11.04
N VAL A 552 -14.28 -19.60 -10.35
CA VAL A 552 -14.97 -18.36 -10.02
C VAL A 552 -15.66 -18.46 -8.67
N ILE A 553 -15.63 -17.37 -7.91
CA ILE A 553 -16.45 -17.20 -6.71
C ILE A 553 -17.71 -16.46 -7.10
N PHE A 554 -18.86 -16.96 -6.66
CA PHE A 554 -20.15 -16.31 -6.83
C PHE A 554 -20.75 -15.93 -5.48
N GLN A 555 -21.19 -14.68 -5.38
CA GLN A 555 -22.14 -14.27 -4.36
C GLN A 555 -23.50 -14.93 -4.64
N ARG A 556 -24.07 -15.60 -3.63
CA ARG A 556 -25.41 -16.19 -3.66
C ARG A 556 -26.36 -15.43 -2.75
N ASN A 557 -27.55 -15.95 -2.49
CA ASN A 557 -28.49 -15.27 -1.60
C ASN A 557 -27.86 -15.03 -0.23
N PRO A 558 -28.17 -13.92 0.44
CA PRO A 558 -27.69 -13.68 1.80
C PRO A 558 -28.09 -14.77 2.80
N ASN A 559 -29.31 -15.30 2.65
CA ASN A 559 -29.86 -16.35 3.51
C ASN A 559 -31.10 -16.99 2.87
N LEU A 560 -31.69 -17.96 3.56
CA LEU A 560 -32.86 -18.73 3.12
C LEU A 560 -34.18 -17.95 3.06
N THR A 561 -34.24 -16.69 3.53
CA THR A 561 -35.46 -15.86 3.43
C THR A 561 -35.67 -15.27 2.03
N TYR A 562 -34.63 -15.31 1.18
CA TYR A 562 -34.69 -14.86 -0.20
C TYR A 562 -35.35 -15.92 -1.12
N PRO A 563 -35.91 -15.51 -2.28
CA PRO A 563 -36.45 -16.45 -3.25
C PRO A 563 -35.44 -17.54 -3.64
N SER A 564 -35.93 -18.74 -3.92
CA SER A 564 -35.09 -19.88 -4.33
C SER A 564 -34.15 -19.50 -5.47
N SER A 565 -32.87 -19.78 -5.29
CA SER A 565 -31.80 -19.55 -6.28
C SER A 565 -30.84 -20.76 -6.30
N GLU A 566 -29.65 -20.61 -6.89
CA GLU A 566 -28.58 -21.62 -6.86
C GLU A 566 -27.94 -21.81 -5.45
N GLY A 567 -28.46 -21.16 -4.40
CA GLY A 567 -28.00 -21.34 -3.02
C GLY A 567 -27.99 -20.08 -2.17
N HIS A 568 -27.37 -20.16 -0.99
CA HIS A 568 -27.08 -19.01 -0.14
C HIS A 568 -25.60 -19.03 0.32
N GLY A 569 -25.07 -17.87 0.70
CA GLY A 569 -23.66 -17.73 1.03
C GLY A 569 -22.79 -17.46 -0.21
N TRP A 570 -21.68 -18.20 -0.30
CA TRP A 570 -20.73 -18.16 -1.40
C TRP A 570 -20.71 -19.49 -2.14
N ASN A 571 -20.46 -19.42 -3.43
CA ASN A 571 -20.22 -20.60 -4.24
C ASN A 571 -18.86 -20.49 -4.91
N PHE A 572 -17.99 -21.46 -4.65
CA PHE A 572 -16.73 -21.60 -5.38
C PHE A 572 -16.94 -22.64 -6.47
N ARG A 573 -16.89 -22.21 -7.73
CA ARG A 573 -17.14 -23.04 -8.90
C ARG A 573 -15.84 -23.27 -9.65
N MET A 574 -15.37 -24.52 -9.64
CA MET A 574 -14.26 -24.97 -10.48
C MET A 574 -14.78 -25.55 -11.78
N TYR A 575 -14.03 -25.41 -12.87
CA TYR A 575 -14.40 -25.99 -14.16
C TYR A 575 -13.49 -27.17 -14.53
N SER A 576 -14.08 -28.18 -15.16
CA SER A 576 -13.44 -29.45 -15.46
C SER A 576 -12.68 -29.48 -16.80
N GLY A 577 -12.64 -28.38 -17.55
CA GLY A 577 -12.03 -28.38 -18.89
C GLY A 577 -12.89 -29.06 -19.97
N ASN A 578 -14.01 -29.69 -19.60
CA ASN A 578 -14.91 -30.40 -20.50
C ASN A 578 -16.36 -29.91 -20.32
N GLY A 579 -16.89 -29.20 -21.31
CA GLY A 579 -18.22 -28.60 -21.24
C GLY A 579 -18.29 -27.30 -20.40
N SER A 580 -19.49 -26.91 -20.00
CA SER A 580 -19.76 -25.60 -19.37
C SER A 580 -20.17 -25.67 -17.89
N GLY A 581 -20.36 -26.88 -17.37
CA GLY A 581 -20.77 -27.16 -15.99
C GLY A 581 -19.64 -26.97 -14.98
N GLY A 582 -20.01 -26.56 -13.77
CA GLY A 582 -19.10 -26.38 -12.65
C GLY A 582 -19.07 -27.59 -11.70
N GLN A 583 -17.96 -27.75 -11.00
CA GLN A 583 -17.78 -28.66 -9.87
C GLN A 583 -17.79 -27.79 -8.62
N ASP A 584 -19.01 -27.60 -8.13
CA ASP A 584 -19.31 -26.55 -7.18
C ASP A 584 -19.08 -27.02 -5.75
N ILE A 585 -18.77 -26.04 -4.91
CA ILE A 585 -19.06 -26.09 -3.50
C ILE A 585 -19.88 -24.85 -3.13
N LEU A 586 -20.98 -25.06 -2.43
CA LEU A 586 -21.84 -24.00 -1.90
C LEU A 586 -21.64 -23.98 -0.39
N THR A 587 -21.38 -22.81 0.17
CA THR A 587 -21.09 -22.71 1.61
C THR A 587 -22.32 -22.95 2.48
N ASP A 588 -23.53 -22.73 1.94
CA ASP A 588 -24.80 -22.81 2.69
C ASP A 588 -24.70 -22.16 4.08
N THR A 589 -24.08 -20.98 4.09
CA THR A 589 -23.77 -20.20 5.28
C THR A 589 -24.26 -18.79 5.02
N ASP A 590 -25.10 -18.29 5.91
CA ASP A 590 -25.67 -16.94 5.79
C ASP A 590 -24.56 -15.87 5.82
N TYR A 591 -24.79 -14.78 5.10
CA TYR A 591 -24.05 -13.53 5.29
C TYR A 591 -25.02 -12.36 5.46
N THR A 592 -24.53 -11.30 6.09
CA THR A 592 -25.27 -10.04 6.22
C THR A 592 -24.67 -8.99 5.29
N VAL A 593 -25.52 -8.37 4.46
CA VAL A 593 -25.09 -7.26 3.60
C VAL A 593 -24.49 -6.14 4.45
N GLY A 594 -23.33 -5.62 4.04
CA GLY A 594 -22.56 -4.61 4.73
C GLY A 594 -21.66 -5.15 5.84
N ARG A 595 -21.57 -6.47 6.02
CA ARG A 595 -20.63 -7.11 6.95
C ARG A 595 -19.55 -7.88 6.22
N TRP A 596 -18.35 -7.87 6.78
CA TRP A 596 -17.24 -8.69 6.34
C TRP A 596 -17.47 -10.14 6.73
N GLN A 597 -17.06 -11.05 5.85
CA GLN A 597 -17.02 -12.49 6.10
C GLN A 597 -15.70 -13.02 5.55
N HIS A 598 -15.01 -13.86 6.32
CA HIS A 598 -13.76 -14.49 5.93
C HIS A 598 -14.08 -15.76 5.13
N LEU A 599 -13.60 -15.85 3.88
CA LEU A 599 -13.81 -17.00 3.01
C LEU A 599 -12.46 -17.61 2.65
N VAL A 600 -12.31 -18.90 2.93
CA VAL A 600 -11.15 -19.70 2.51
C VAL A 600 -11.62 -20.92 1.75
N VAL A 601 -10.94 -21.25 0.65
CA VAL A 601 -11.19 -22.46 -0.13
C VAL A 601 -9.87 -23.17 -0.41
N THR A 602 -9.83 -24.48 -0.13
CA THR A 602 -8.65 -25.32 -0.37
C THR A 602 -8.94 -26.35 -1.44
N TRP A 603 -7.97 -26.56 -2.34
CA TRP A 603 -7.97 -27.61 -3.36
C TRP A 603 -6.84 -28.60 -3.11
N GLU A 604 -7.19 -29.88 -2.98
CA GLU A 604 -6.26 -30.99 -2.80
C GLU A 604 -6.45 -32.05 -3.89
N PRO A 605 -5.62 -32.06 -4.94
CA PRO A 605 -5.73 -33.01 -6.04
C PRO A 605 -5.44 -34.44 -5.56
N GLN A 606 -6.22 -35.42 -6.01
CA GLN A 606 -6.09 -36.82 -5.63
C GLN A 606 -5.71 -37.71 -6.82
N THR A 607 -6.44 -37.59 -7.93
CA THR A 607 -6.29 -38.47 -9.10
C THR A 607 -6.23 -37.65 -10.38
N GLN A 608 -5.25 -37.97 -11.24
CA GLN A 608 -5.14 -37.39 -12.57
C GLN A 608 -6.04 -38.17 -13.55
N ASN A 609 -6.98 -37.48 -14.18
CA ASN A 609 -7.88 -38.05 -15.19
C ASN A 609 -7.37 -37.83 -16.63
N GLY A 610 -6.34 -37.00 -16.81
CA GLY A 610 -5.76 -36.67 -18.11
C GLY A 610 -6.63 -35.72 -18.93
N ASP A 611 -6.43 -35.72 -20.25
CA ASP A 611 -7.16 -34.85 -21.19
C ASP A 611 -8.51 -35.47 -21.61
N VAL A 612 -9.49 -35.44 -20.69
CA VAL A 612 -10.83 -36.03 -20.91
C VAL A 612 -11.57 -35.36 -22.07
N GLY A 613 -11.32 -34.07 -22.33
CA GLY A 613 -11.95 -33.30 -23.40
C GLY A 613 -11.27 -33.45 -24.76
N GLY A 614 -10.08 -34.07 -24.83
CA GLY A 614 -9.27 -34.14 -26.05
C GLY A 614 -8.83 -32.77 -26.56
N ASN A 615 -8.79 -31.78 -25.69
CA ASN A 615 -8.57 -30.36 -25.99
C ASN A 615 -7.25 -29.82 -25.43
N GLY A 616 -6.51 -30.67 -24.71
CA GLY A 616 -5.21 -30.39 -24.13
C GLY A 616 -5.29 -29.89 -22.68
N ASN A 617 -6.45 -29.93 -22.05
CA ASN A 617 -6.61 -29.60 -20.63
C ASN A 617 -6.45 -30.85 -19.78
N ASP A 618 -5.40 -30.86 -18.96
CA ASP A 618 -5.23 -31.88 -17.94
C ASP A 618 -6.31 -31.71 -16.86
N GLN A 619 -7.11 -32.75 -16.64
CA GLN A 619 -8.17 -32.78 -15.63
C GLN A 619 -7.71 -33.61 -14.43
N TRP A 620 -8.01 -33.10 -13.24
CA TRP A 620 -7.80 -33.79 -11.98
C TRP A 620 -9.10 -33.89 -11.19
N GLU A 621 -9.25 -34.98 -10.46
CA GLU A 621 -10.24 -35.15 -9.40
C GLU A 621 -9.57 -34.92 -8.04
N GLY A 622 -10.25 -34.22 -7.15
CA GLY A 622 -9.71 -33.88 -5.85
C GLY A 622 -10.74 -33.38 -4.85
N ILE A 623 -10.24 -33.04 -3.67
CA ILE A 623 -11.03 -32.56 -2.54
C ILE A 623 -11.05 -31.04 -2.59
N LEU A 624 -12.26 -30.47 -2.73
CA LEU A 624 -12.52 -29.05 -2.60
C LEU A 624 -13.20 -28.81 -1.25
N THR A 625 -12.64 -27.95 -0.40
CA THR A 625 -13.19 -27.65 0.93
C THR A 625 -13.36 -26.15 1.10
N ALA A 626 -14.49 -25.72 1.65
CA ALA A 626 -14.77 -24.31 1.92
C ALA A 626 -14.91 -24.06 3.43
N TYR A 627 -14.32 -22.94 3.84
CA TYR A 627 -14.35 -22.43 5.20
C TYR A 627 -14.94 -21.03 5.21
N VAL A 628 -15.78 -20.76 6.20
CA VAL A 628 -16.34 -19.44 6.46
C VAL A 628 -16.07 -19.09 7.91
N ASP A 629 -15.54 -17.89 8.14
CA ASP A 629 -15.26 -17.35 9.48
C ASP A 629 -14.43 -18.32 10.35
N GLY A 630 -13.39 -18.89 9.73
CA GLY A 630 -12.46 -19.82 10.40
C GLY A 630 -12.95 -21.27 10.53
N VAL A 631 -14.16 -21.61 10.04
CA VAL A 631 -14.78 -22.93 10.25
C VAL A 631 -15.08 -23.61 8.91
N GLN A 632 -14.81 -24.92 8.81
CA GLN A 632 -15.20 -25.70 7.64
C GLN A 632 -16.73 -25.80 7.55
N VAL A 633 -17.31 -25.38 6.42
CA VAL A 633 -18.77 -25.37 6.22
C VAL A 633 -19.24 -26.32 5.13
N ALA A 634 -18.38 -26.65 4.17
CA ALA A 634 -18.73 -27.56 3.08
C ALA A 634 -17.50 -28.32 2.58
N GLN A 635 -17.73 -29.47 1.95
CA GLN A 635 -16.71 -30.23 1.22
C GLN A 635 -17.32 -30.94 0.01
N ASN A 636 -16.60 -30.92 -1.12
CA ASN A 636 -16.86 -31.77 -2.28
C ASN A 636 -15.63 -32.68 -2.49
N PRO A 637 -15.71 -33.98 -2.16
CA PRO A 637 -14.56 -34.89 -2.22
C PRO A 637 -14.21 -35.38 -3.62
N ASN A 638 -15.06 -35.11 -4.62
CA ASN A 638 -14.93 -35.62 -5.99
C ASN A 638 -14.99 -34.48 -7.02
N ALA A 639 -14.46 -33.30 -6.68
CA ALA A 639 -14.49 -32.15 -7.56
C ALA A 639 -13.51 -32.35 -8.72
N LEU A 640 -13.95 -32.10 -9.95
CA LEU A 640 -13.12 -32.13 -11.15
C LEU A 640 -12.62 -30.72 -11.50
N TYR A 641 -11.33 -30.59 -11.80
CA TYR A 641 -10.70 -29.32 -12.11
C TYR A 641 -9.72 -29.43 -13.30
N SER A 642 -9.78 -28.43 -14.17
CA SER A 642 -8.74 -28.12 -15.15
C SER A 642 -8.34 -26.66 -15.03
N ALA A 643 -7.04 -26.44 -14.83
CA ALA A 643 -6.47 -25.12 -14.69
C ALA A 643 -6.43 -24.35 -16.02
N ASN A 644 -6.36 -23.03 -15.93
CA ASN A 644 -6.06 -22.21 -17.11
C ASN A 644 -4.62 -22.43 -17.56
N ARG A 645 -4.37 -22.15 -18.84
CA ARG A 645 -3.06 -22.31 -19.47
C ARG A 645 -2.58 -20.97 -20.00
N ALA A 646 -1.25 -20.80 -20.05
CA ALA A 646 -0.62 -19.63 -20.67
C ALA A 646 -1.00 -19.49 -22.15
N VAL A 647 -1.17 -20.64 -22.81
CA VAL A 647 -1.73 -20.74 -24.16
C VAL A 647 -3.08 -21.43 -24.06
N PRO A 648 -4.19 -20.68 -24.15
CA PRO A 648 -5.54 -21.23 -24.18
C PRO A 648 -5.76 -22.16 -25.36
N GLU A 649 -6.83 -22.95 -25.29
CA GLU A 649 -7.28 -23.75 -26.40
C GLU A 649 -7.82 -22.89 -27.55
N ALA A 650 -7.93 -23.50 -28.73
CA ALA A 650 -8.52 -22.84 -29.88
C ALA A 650 -9.95 -22.36 -29.56
N GLY A 651 -10.16 -21.05 -29.71
CA GLY A 651 -11.46 -20.41 -29.45
C GLY A 651 -11.76 -20.11 -27.98
N GLN A 652 -10.85 -20.41 -27.04
CA GLN A 652 -10.94 -19.93 -25.66
C GLN A 652 -10.36 -18.53 -25.50
N GLY A 653 -10.82 -17.79 -24.49
CA GLY A 653 -10.35 -16.45 -24.16
C GLY A 653 -11.10 -15.34 -24.91
N ASN A 654 -10.86 -14.10 -24.49
CA ASN A 654 -11.41 -12.90 -25.11
C ASN A 654 -10.37 -11.77 -25.22
N PRO A 655 -9.89 -11.43 -26.42
CA PRO A 655 -10.13 -12.14 -27.69
C PRO A 655 -9.61 -13.58 -27.62
N ALA A 656 -10.07 -14.44 -28.54
CA ALA A 656 -9.64 -15.84 -28.55
C ALA A 656 -8.10 -15.96 -28.58
N GLY A 657 -7.55 -16.83 -27.74
CA GLY A 657 -6.11 -16.99 -27.49
C GLY A 657 -5.57 -16.16 -26.32
N ALA A 658 -6.35 -15.25 -25.74
CA ALA A 658 -5.92 -14.48 -24.56
C ALA A 658 -6.00 -15.35 -23.27
N PRO A 659 -4.91 -15.48 -22.50
CA PRO A 659 -4.91 -16.22 -21.26
C PRO A 659 -5.75 -15.53 -20.18
N ALA A 660 -6.23 -16.30 -19.21
CA ALA A 660 -7.07 -15.77 -18.15
C ALA A 660 -6.26 -15.01 -17.11
N ASP A 661 -6.59 -13.74 -16.96
CA ASP A 661 -6.20 -12.90 -15.84
C ASP A 661 -6.93 -13.31 -14.55
N LEU A 662 -6.33 -12.99 -13.39
CA LEU A 662 -7.06 -12.99 -12.12
C LEU A 662 -7.86 -11.68 -12.05
N GLY A 663 -9.17 -11.77 -12.16
CA GLY A 663 -10.09 -10.65 -12.09
C GLY A 663 -10.68 -10.51 -10.69
N VAL A 664 -10.66 -9.29 -10.16
CA VAL A 664 -11.27 -8.91 -8.88
C VAL A 664 -12.34 -7.84 -9.12
N GLY A 665 -13.50 -8.01 -8.50
CA GLY A 665 -14.65 -7.11 -8.60
C GLY A 665 -15.58 -7.37 -9.80
N ALA A 666 -15.21 -8.25 -10.73
CA ALA A 666 -16.04 -8.71 -11.85
C ALA A 666 -15.42 -9.97 -12.46
N TYR A 667 -16.10 -10.58 -13.44
CA TYR A 667 -15.43 -11.54 -14.34
C TYR A 667 -14.18 -10.94 -14.97
N ASN A 668 -13.19 -11.78 -15.18
CA ASN A 668 -11.93 -11.39 -15.79
C ASN A 668 -12.07 -11.04 -17.29
N THR A 669 -11.01 -10.49 -17.87
CA THR A 669 -11.00 -9.97 -19.24
C THR A 669 -11.21 -11.10 -20.25
N ALA A 670 -10.56 -12.24 -20.02
CA ALA A 670 -10.71 -13.45 -20.84
C ALA A 670 -12.15 -14.01 -20.82
N SER A 671 -12.94 -13.66 -19.80
CA SER A 671 -14.36 -14.00 -19.65
C SER A 671 -15.33 -12.90 -20.11
N LYS A 672 -14.85 -11.88 -20.83
CA LYS A 672 -15.63 -10.73 -21.37
C LYS A 672 -16.16 -9.76 -20.29
N GLY A 673 -15.61 -9.79 -19.08
CA GLY A 673 -16.09 -8.95 -17.98
C GLY A 673 -17.56 -9.19 -17.59
N GLY A 674 -18.13 -8.25 -16.82
CA GLY A 674 -19.51 -8.32 -16.32
C GLY A 674 -19.66 -9.14 -15.03
N ASN A 675 -20.91 -9.41 -14.62
CA ASN A 675 -21.24 -10.02 -13.31
C ASN A 675 -20.55 -9.33 -12.14
N SER A 676 -20.65 -8.01 -12.16
CA SER A 676 -19.91 -7.12 -11.30
C SER A 676 -20.31 -7.26 -9.85
N TYR A 677 -19.31 -7.33 -8.99
CA TYR A 677 -19.49 -7.38 -7.56
C TYR A 677 -19.70 -5.97 -7.00
N GLU A 678 -20.63 -5.85 -6.07
CA GLU A 678 -20.92 -4.60 -5.35
C GLU A 678 -20.60 -4.83 -3.88
N GLY A 679 -19.40 -4.44 -3.48
CA GLY A 679 -18.88 -4.76 -2.17
C GLY A 679 -17.37 -4.55 -2.02
N GLY A 680 -16.88 -4.85 -0.82
CA GLY A 680 -15.47 -4.82 -0.48
C GLY A 680 -14.80 -6.20 -0.66
N VAL A 681 -13.53 -6.17 -1.06
CA VAL A 681 -12.59 -7.30 -1.01
C VAL A 681 -11.37 -6.82 -0.24
N ASP A 682 -10.91 -7.64 0.71
CA ASP A 682 -9.74 -7.35 1.52
C ASP A 682 -8.86 -8.60 1.70
N GLU A 683 -7.58 -8.40 1.99
CA GLU A 683 -6.63 -9.44 2.44
C GLU A 683 -6.65 -10.69 1.52
N LEU A 684 -6.59 -10.47 0.20
CA LEU A 684 -6.65 -11.52 -0.81
C LEU A 684 -5.31 -12.24 -0.92
N ALA A 685 -5.29 -13.53 -0.61
CA ALA A 685 -4.11 -14.38 -0.69
C ALA A 685 -4.35 -15.65 -1.53
N ILE A 686 -3.36 -16.02 -2.34
CA ILE A 686 -3.31 -17.30 -3.08
C ILE A 686 -2.02 -18.02 -2.71
N TYR A 687 -2.18 -19.13 -1.98
CA TYR A 687 -1.09 -20.03 -1.63
C TYR A 687 -0.99 -21.10 -2.71
N ASN A 688 0.17 -21.20 -3.36
CA ASN A 688 0.46 -22.23 -4.34
C ASN A 688 1.30 -23.34 -3.71
N ASN A 689 1.04 -24.59 -4.07
CA ASN A 689 1.66 -25.79 -3.48
C ASN A 689 1.37 -25.98 -1.97
N TYR A 690 0.32 -25.35 -1.44
CA TYR A 690 0.01 -25.43 -0.01
C TYR A 690 -1.50 -25.43 0.25
N VAL A 691 -1.94 -26.38 1.07
CA VAL A 691 -3.28 -26.48 1.63
C VAL A 691 -3.22 -25.97 3.06
N LEU A 692 -3.80 -24.79 3.33
CA LEU A 692 -3.91 -24.30 4.70
C LEU A 692 -4.69 -25.31 5.55
N LYS A 693 -4.22 -25.53 6.78
CA LYS A 693 -4.91 -26.38 7.76
C LYS A 693 -6.04 -25.61 8.44
N ALA A 694 -7.04 -26.33 8.95
CA ALA A 694 -8.21 -25.73 9.60
C ALA A 694 -7.84 -24.84 10.81
N ASP A 695 -6.80 -25.20 11.57
CA ASP A 695 -6.30 -24.40 12.70
C ASP A 695 -5.59 -23.12 12.25
N GLN A 696 -4.85 -23.17 11.13
CA GLN A 696 -4.27 -21.98 10.51
C GLN A 696 -5.36 -21.02 10.02
N ILE A 697 -6.37 -21.54 9.33
CA ILE A 697 -7.52 -20.76 8.84
C ILE A 697 -8.28 -20.12 10.01
N LEU A 698 -8.51 -20.87 11.09
CA LEU A 698 -9.12 -20.34 12.31
C LEU A 698 -8.26 -19.25 12.96
N ALA A 699 -6.94 -19.43 13.01
CA ALA A 699 -6.02 -18.43 13.55
C ALA A 699 -6.05 -17.13 12.73
N HIS A 700 -6.12 -17.22 11.39
CA HIS A 700 -6.27 -16.05 10.52
C HIS A 700 -7.57 -15.30 10.83
N TYR A 701 -8.71 -16.00 10.89
CA TYR A 701 -9.99 -15.39 11.25
C TYR A 701 -9.97 -14.70 12.62
N GLN A 702 -9.41 -15.37 13.63
CA GLN A 702 -9.29 -14.82 14.98
C GLN A 702 -8.39 -13.59 15.03
N ALA A 703 -7.28 -13.59 14.27
CA ALA A 703 -6.42 -12.43 14.15
C ALA A 703 -7.12 -11.25 13.47
N GLY A 704 -7.93 -11.51 12.44
CA GLY A 704 -8.64 -10.46 11.71
C GLY A 704 -9.82 -9.86 12.46
N THR A 705 -10.47 -10.61 13.34
CA THR A 705 -11.59 -10.11 14.17
C THR A 705 -11.16 -9.52 15.51
N ASN A 706 -9.92 -9.74 15.94
CA ASN A 706 -9.38 -9.19 17.18
C ASN A 706 -8.65 -7.87 16.90
N ALA A 707 -9.05 -6.79 17.60
CA ALA A 707 -8.39 -5.49 17.47
C ALA A 707 -6.94 -5.46 17.99
N HIS A 708 -6.57 -6.43 18.82
CA HIS A 708 -5.24 -6.57 19.42
C HIS A 708 -4.79 -8.03 19.37
N PRO A 709 -4.52 -8.59 18.18
CA PRO A 709 -4.11 -9.98 18.06
C PRO A 709 -2.65 -10.12 18.54
N ALA A 710 -2.31 -11.27 19.12
CA ALA A 710 -0.94 -11.52 19.60
C ALA A 710 0.06 -11.61 18.44
N THR A 711 -0.37 -12.19 17.32
CA THR A 711 0.32 -12.19 16.03
C THR A 711 -0.57 -11.47 15.04
N SER A 712 -0.02 -10.56 14.24
CA SER A 712 -0.80 -9.83 13.24
C SER A 712 -1.28 -10.76 12.12
N TYR A 713 -2.37 -10.39 11.46
CA TYR A 713 -2.97 -11.18 10.38
C TYR A 713 -1.96 -11.39 9.25
N GLU A 714 -1.28 -10.33 8.84
CA GLU A 714 -0.27 -10.35 7.79
C GLU A 714 0.90 -11.28 8.12
N THR A 715 1.36 -11.31 9.38
CA THR A 715 2.41 -12.25 9.80
C THR A 715 1.93 -13.69 9.68
N LEU A 716 0.67 -13.99 10.04
CA LEU A 716 0.12 -15.33 9.87
C LEU A 716 0.08 -15.71 8.39
N VAL A 717 -0.42 -14.84 7.50
CA VAL A 717 -0.43 -15.06 6.04
C VAL A 717 0.98 -15.30 5.49
N TYR A 718 1.96 -14.48 5.86
CA TYR A 718 3.35 -14.62 5.44
C TYR A 718 4.07 -15.86 5.95
N THR A 719 3.52 -16.51 6.98
CA THR A 719 4.17 -17.64 7.64
C THR A 719 3.29 -18.89 7.66
N ALA A 720 2.12 -18.85 7.02
CA ALA A 720 1.17 -19.95 7.05
C ALA A 720 1.74 -21.21 6.41
N ALA A 721 2.51 -21.06 5.33
CA ALA A 721 3.20 -22.21 4.77
C ALA A 721 4.36 -22.68 5.67
N PHE A 722 4.93 -21.86 6.56
CA PHE A 722 6.00 -22.25 7.49
C PHE A 722 5.50 -23.07 8.69
N ASP A 723 4.95 -24.25 8.43
CA ASP A 723 4.43 -25.15 9.47
C ASP A 723 5.45 -26.23 9.86
N ALA A 724 5.89 -26.24 11.12
CA ALA A 724 6.81 -27.26 11.65
C ALA A 724 6.26 -28.69 11.60
N ALA A 725 4.93 -28.87 11.54
CA ALA A 725 4.28 -30.18 11.50
C ALA A 725 4.12 -30.76 10.09
N ASN A 726 4.28 -29.96 9.04
CA ASN A 726 4.37 -30.42 7.65
C ASN A 726 5.18 -29.42 6.83
N PRO A 727 6.50 -29.32 7.10
CA PRO A 727 7.29 -28.21 6.63
C PRO A 727 7.33 -28.21 5.10
N PRO A 728 6.95 -27.12 4.41
CA PRO A 728 7.52 -26.87 3.10
C PRO A 728 9.02 -26.94 3.30
N ASP A 729 9.73 -27.42 2.29
CA ASP A 729 11.17 -27.61 2.38
C ASP A 729 11.87 -26.35 2.92
N GLN A 730 12.20 -26.32 4.21
CA GLN A 730 12.72 -25.15 4.94
C GLN A 730 14.17 -24.83 4.53
N THR A 731 14.73 -25.61 3.60
CA THR A 731 15.97 -25.32 2.89
C THR A 731 15.75 -24.41 1.67
N LYS A 732 14.49 -24.22 1.25
CA LYS A 732 14.11 -23.35 0.14
C LYS A 732 13.71 -21.98 0.65
N GLU A 733 14.30 -20.96 0.04
CA GLU A 733 13.83 -19.58 0.18
C GLU A 733 12.40 -19.44 -0.34
N ARG A 734 11.62 -18.50 0.21
CA ARG A 734 10.24 -18.17 -0.19
C ARG A 734 9.22 -19.25 0.16
N ALA A 735 9.59 -20.18 1.04
CA ALA A 735 8.69 -21.26 1.49
C ALA A 735 7.49 -20.74 2.28
N THR A 736 7.54 -19.48 2.77
CA THR A 736 6.52 -18.92 3.65
C THR A 736 5.52 -18.01 2.91
N LEU A 737 5.87 -17.54 1.71
CA LEU A 737 5.08 -16.52 1.02
C LEU A 737 3.96 -17.13 0.16
N PRO A 738 2.72 -16.59 0.23
CA PRO A 738 1.75 -16.85 -0.82
C PRO A 738 2.25 -16.29 -2.17
N ALA A 739 1.80 -16.87 -3.28
CA ALA A 739 2.16 -16.41 -4.62
C ALA A 739 1.66 -14.98 -4.85
N THR A 740 0.39 -14.73 -4.49
CA THR A 740 -0.20 -13.39 -4.47
C THR A 740 -0.72 -13.11 -3.07
N TYR A 741 -0.44 -11.90 -2.57
CA TYR A 741 -1.05 -11.35 -1.38
C TYR A 741 -1.29 -9.86 -1.58
N LEU A 742 -2.55 -9.49 -1.71
CA LEU A 742 -3.01 -8.10 -1.84
C LEU A 742 -3.66 -7.69 -0.53
N ARG A 743 -3.04 -6.74 0.15
CA ARG A 743 -3.57 -6.14 1.37
C ARG A 743 -4.51 -4.98 1.13
N PHE A 744 -4.50 -4.40 -0.08
CA PHE A 744 -5.34 -3.25 -0.45
C PHE A 744 -5.23 -2.03 0.47
N ASN A 745 -4.08 -1.88 1.11
CA ASN A 745 -3.79 -0.82 2.06
C ASN A 745 -2.81 0.22 1.52
N GLU A 746 -2.45 0.14 0.23
CA GLU A 746 -1.78 1.20 -0.50
C GLU A 746 -2.61 2.50 -0.56
N ASN A 747 -1.94 3.63 -0.73
CA ASN A 747 -2.64 4.87 -1.05
C ASN A 747 -3.12 4.85 -2.50
N ALA A 748 -4.29 5.44 -2.73
CA ALA A 748 -4.67 5.90 -4.05
C ALA A 748 -3.59 6.79 -4.66
N VAL A 749 -3.43 6.74 -5.99
CA VAL A 749 -2.52 7.66 -6.68
C VAL A 749 -2.90 9.10 -6.39
N TYR A 750 -4.18 9.46 -6.30
CA TYR A 750 -4.62 10.80 -5.92
C TYR A 750 -5.50 10.76 -4.67
N PRO A 751 -4.92 10.69 -3.46
CA PRO A 751 -5.71 10.61 -2.25
C PRO A 751 -6.41 11.95 -1.98
N ALA A 752 -7.62 11.87 -1.44
CA ALA A 752 -8.35 12.98 -0.86
C ALA A 752 -8.40 12.77 0.65
N ALA A 753 -7.62 13.55 1.40
CA ALA A 753 -7.54 13.39 2.84
C ALA A 753 -8.83 13.89 3.52
N ASN A 754 -9.41 13.06 4.37
CA ASN A 754 -10.53 13.46 5.20
C ASN A 754 -10.04 14.19 6.45
N SER A 755 -10.50 15.44 6.62
CA SER A 755 -10.26 16.28 7.79
C SER A 755 -11.38 16.20 8.84
N GLY A 756 -12.36 15.31 8.65
CA GLY A 756 -13.45 15.03 9.59
C GLY A 756 -13.06 14.06 10.72
N THR A 757 -13.99 13.78 11.62
CA THR A 757 -13.81 12.92 12.81
C THR A 757 -13.57 11.46 12.48
N LEU A 758 -13.96 10.99 11.28
CA LEU A 758 -13.62 9.64 10.81
C LEU A 758 -12.15 9.51 10.36
N GLY A 759 -11.40 10.61 10.24
CA GLY A 759 -9.99 10.60 9.85
C GLY A 759 -9.73 9.79 8.59
N THR A 760 -8.61 9.07 8.57
CA THR A 760 -8.16 8.24 7.42
C THR A 760 -9.14 7.14 7.04
N ALA A 761 -10.02 6.70 7.94
CA ALA A 761 -11.04 5.70 7.65
C ALA A 761 -12.07 6.17 6.61
N ALA A 762 -12.15 7.48 6.38
CA ALA A 762 -12.94 8.06 5.31
C ALA A 762 -12.07 8.78 4.27
N ASP A 763 -10.78 8.44 4.12
CA ASP A 763 -10.02 8.94 2.98
C ASP A 763 -10.67 8.51 1.65
N GLY A 764 -10.51 9.37 0.65
CA GLY A 764 -11.03 9.20 -0.69
C GLY A 764 -9.93 9.02 -1.73
N SER A 765 -10.35 8.61 -2.92
CA SER A 765 -9.52 8.63 -4.14
C SER A 765 -10.15 9.59 -5.14
N LEU A 766 -9.36 10.56 -5.63
CA LEU A 766 -9.77 11.49 -6.66
C LEU A 766 -9.62 10.86 -8.03
N VAL A 767 -10.74 10.73 -8.75
CA VAL A 767 -10.72 10.39 -10.18
C VAL A 767 -10.44 11.67 -10.98
N VAL A 768 -9.18 11.89 -11.31
CA VAL A 768 -8.76 13.04 -12.12
C VAL A 768 -8.85 12.66 -13.60
N SER A 769 -10.05 12.72 -14.18
CA SER A 769 -10.18 12.74 -15.63
C SER A 769 -9.83 14.13 -16.16
N PRO A 770 -9.13 14.28 -17.29
CA PRO A 770 -9.08 15.55 -17.99
C PRO A 770 -10.53 15.92 -18.33
N ASN A 771 -11.07 16.90 -17.63
CA ASN A 771 -12.31 17.52 -18.06
C ASN A 771 -11.99 18.30 -19.34
N ASP A 772 -12.25 17.70 -20.49
CA ASP A 772 -12.54 18.44 -21.73
C ASP A 772 -13.86 19.22 -21.62
N ALA A 773 -14.56 19.10 -20.48
CA ALA A 773 -15.66 19.95 -20.12
C ALA A 773 -15.17 21.37 -19.85
N VAL A 774 -15.41 22.24 -20.83
CA VAL A 774 -15.47 23.70 -20.66
C VAL A 774 -16.24 23.98 -19.36
N GLY A 775 -15.60 24.71 -18.45
CA GLY A 775 -16.18 25.04 -17.14
C GLY A 775 -17.60 25.61 -17.23
N PRO A 776 -18.34 25.65 -16.12
CA PRO A 776 -19.74 26.06 -16.11
C PRO A 776 -19.93 27.37 -16.86
N VAL A 777 -20.65 27.32 -17.98
CA VAL A 777 -21.05 28.51 -18.73
C VAL A 777 -21.92 29.33 -17.78
N THR A 778 -21.45 30.53 -17.44
CA THR A 778 -22.10 31.45 -16.50
C THR A 778 -23.37 32.04 -17.09
N THR A 779 -24.42 31.25 -17.29
CA THR A 779 -25.77 31.74 -17.57
C THR A 779 -26.78 30.66 -17.15
N GLY A 780 -27.31 30.74 -15.93
CA GLY A 780 -28.33 29.77 -15.54
C GLY A 780 -28.92 29.82 -14.13
N PHE A 781 -28.68 30.87 -13.33
CA PHE A 781 -29.47 31.09 -12.10
C PHE A 781 -29.72 32.60 -11.90
N SER A 782 -30.47 33.18 -12.83
CA SER A 782 -31.24 34.38 -12.55
C SER A 782 -32.57 34.29 -13.30
N ALA A 783 -33.53 33.60 -12.69
CA ALA A 783 -34.93 33.85 -12.94
C ALA A 783 -35.57 34.17 -11.58
N ASN A 784 -35.82 35.45 -11.35
CA ASN A 784 -36.78 35.90 -10.34
C ASN A 784 -38.18 35.67 -10.93
N ASN A 785 -39.09 35.11 -10.13
CA ASN A 785 -40.55 35.03 -10.28
C ASN A 785 -41.11 34.70 -11.68
#